data_AF-A0A960LXU1-F1
#
_entry.id   AF-A0A960LXU1-F1
#
_cell.length_a   1.000
_cell.length_b   1.000
_cell.length_c   1.000
_cell.angle_alpha   90.00
_cell.angle_beta   90.00
_cell.angle_gamma   90.00
#
_symmetry.space_group_name_H-M   'P 1'
#
loop_
_entity.id
_entity.type
_entity.pdbx_description
1 polymer ?
#
loop_
_entity_poly.entity_id
_entity_poly.type
_entity_poly.pdbx_seq_one_letter_code
_entity_poly.pdbx_strand_id
1 'polypeptide(L)'
;MKWFHFTVFAFLSIPLSASALGPHELAILVNQNSPRSVALANHYAALRDIPGSNLIHLDLPDSLLNASARIQPADFRTYIYDPAQALIQERGLAGHILAWAYSLDFPVRVEWQQPFSVQGLTFTRGNMPTPDQVKNGTYTSLLFRGPDREGGTQSPALSLEQFAMAARTNMPLPSMMLGFAGSRGQTFEQALSTLTNSRRGDALSPPGWIYFIERKGDPRSDCRAWQFPGAQEELKSLGVAARITEDYPKQNSSVIGLMTGQAYLPPAALERAFLPGAYAEHLTSFGADFINPDQTKATAWLNHGAAGSAGTVIEPFANWAKFPHARLFAHYASGCTLLESLYQAIRCPLQILLIGDPLAAPWKRPPLLTLLSLNETDEGTPLSGQATFMASALGDSPVTYLFLMDGRPIAHPGNKSELRIDTRQLFDGYHELRAIAYIDGPVRQQASETLGFVCNNRDRQVKILDLEPGQVLELHQPLAVRLEITAKEPPVQIALISQERVLDRSGAQLGQAFTLNLDPLRLGEGPVQVQAVAVFSDKRAVRSPPLPLLIVNHTTPPPAPQVESSWNEELGKTVVTITTPGTNLKYQWQAALPLTEDKTFEQLVHPQTIRATAKHSEAGCTLSPATTQPGFYHGDIAFPKRLEQWEMTLTPSSGKNRPSRFGFVFQMTDDQTYSFVQFDAKSQAWSVGRVLDGETRTLASRGIPDFPDGPQTILLSQQSSTSLSVRIHATMEMSVPLTLDSGSWGWVTQGGDLHISEAWVSPPDCLRNGYRSDPETLFIPGEKDRTPDSLRLVAAKADDRAFTRLGPRASLSP
;
A
#
# COMPACT_ATOMS: atom_id res chain seq x y z
N MET A 1 13.43 53.12 56.11
CA MET A 1 14.07 52.75 54.83
C MET A 1 13.79 51.27 54.57
N LYS A 2 12.97 50.96 53.57
CA LYS A 2 12.67 49.58 53.13
C LYS A 2 13.78 49.11 52.19
N TRP A 3 14.41 47.98 52.49
CA TRP A 3 15.31 47.28 51.57
C TRP A 3 14.58 46.04 51.03
N PHE A 4 14.27 46.06 49.73
CA PHE A 4 13.71 44.95 48.99
C PHE A 4 14.78 43.86 48.80
N HIS A 5 14.52 42.64 49.27
CA HIS A 5 15.27 41.46 48.84
C HIS A 5 14.62 40.92 47.57
N PHE A 6 15.35 40.97 46.45
CA PHE A 6 15.00 40.26 45.22
C PHE A 6 15.46 38.81 45.36
N THR A 7 14.51 37.89 45.53
CA THR A 7 14.76 36.46 45.37
C THR A 7 14.77 36.16 43.87
N VAL A 8 15.95 35.91 43.31
CA VAL A 8 16.10 35.40 41.93
C VAL A 8 15.67 33.94 41.93
N PHE A 9 14.49 33.64 41.37
CA PHE A 9 14.14 32.28 40.96
C PHE A 9 15.00 31.92 39.74
N ALA A 10 16.07 31.16 39.98
CA ALA A 10 16.74 30.45 38.90
C ALA A 10 15.80 29.34 38.41
N PHE A 11 15.08 29.59 37.32
CA PHE A 11 14.48 28.51 36.54
C PHE A 11 15.64 27.68 35.98
N LEU A 12 15.89 26.51 36.58
CA LEU A 12 16.62 25.44 35.90
C LEU A 12 15.75 25.01 34.73
N SER A 13 15.98 25.62 33.57
CA SER A 13 15.51 25.12 32.29
C SER A 13 16.23 23.79 32.07
N ILE A 14 15.59 22.67 32.39
CA ILE A 14 16.04 21.37 31.90
C ILE A 14 15.89 21.44 30.38
N PRO A 15 16.96 21.36 29.58
CA PRO A 15 16.81 21.26 28.13
C PRO A 15 16.06 19.96 27.83
N LEU A 16 14.78 20.08 27.46
CA LEU A 16 14.04 18.96 26.91
C LEU A 16 14.68 18.59 25.58
N SER A 17 14.97 17.30 25.44
CA SER A 17 15.88 16.72 24.47
C SER A 17 15.09 15.94 23.40
N ALA A 18 15.56 15.88 22.15
CA ALA A 18 14.78 15.23 21.08
C ALA A 18 15.59 14.44 20.04
N SER A 19 14.91 13.47 19.36
CA SER A 19 15.36 12.14 18.88
C SER A 19 15.23 11.86 17.39
N ALA A 20 16.21 11.17 16.77
CA ALA A 20 16.22 10.82 15.33
C ALA A 20 15.08 9.87 14.96
N LEU A 21 14.41 10.08 13.82
CA LEU A 21 13.18 9.37 13.41
C LEU A 21 13.28 7.84 13.55
N GLY A 22 12.32 7.23 14.24
CA GLY A 22 12.21 5.80 14.46
C GLY A 22 10.99 5.13 13.80
N PRO A 23 10.94 3.78 13.82
CA PRO A 23 9.83 3.02 13.27
C PRO A 23 8.45 3.40 13.83
N HIS A 24 8.38 3.69 15.14
CA HIS A 24 7.14 4.04 15.82
C HIS A 24 6.62 5.45 15.48
N GLU A 25 7.47 6.33 14.95
CA GLU A 25 7.13 7.71 14.56
C GLU A 25 6.77 7.84 13.07
N LEU A 26 6.86 6.74 12.30
CA LEU A 26 6.60 6.71 10.87
C LEU A 26 5.27 6.01 10.58
N ALA A 27 4.35 6.68 9.87
CA ALA A 27 3.15 6.04 9.32
C ALA A 27 3.39 5.61 7.87
N ILE A 28 2.97 4.40 7.51
CA ILE A 28 3.03 3.87 6.14
C ILE A 28 1.65 4.00 5.52
N LEU A 29 1.53 4.84 4.49
CA LEU A 29 0.31 4.96 3.70
C LEU A 29 0.28 3.84 2.65
N VAL A 30 -0.76 3.01 2.72
CA VAL A 30 -0.94 1.82 1.89
C VAL A 30 -2.13 2.04 0.98
N ASN A 31 -1.95 1.94 -0.33
CA ASN A 31 -3.08 1.96 -1.25
C ASN A 31 -3.72 0.57 -1.24
N GLN A 32 -4.87 0.43 -0.58
CA GLN A 32 -5.47 -0.88 -0.34
C GLN A 32 -5.94 -1.57 -1.62
N ASN A 33 -6.22 -0.80 -2.68
CA ASN A 33 -6.67 -1.30 -3.98
C ASN A 33 -5.49 -1.71 -4.87
N SER A 34 -4.25 -1.49 -4.43
CA SER A 34 -3.04 -1.96 -5.09
C SER A 34 -2.42 -3.16 -4.35
N PRO A 35 -2.45 -4.37 -4.93
CA PRO A 35 -1.79 -5.53 -4.34
C PRO A 35 -0.29 -5.32 -4.09
N ARG A 36 0.42 -4.65 -5.02
CA ARG A 36 1.86 -4.36 -4.86
C ARG A 36 2.13 -3.31 -3.78
N SER A 37 1.22 -2.36 -3.56
CA SER A 37 1.30 -1.41 -2.45
C SER A 37 1.13 -2.10 -1.10
N VAL A 38 0.14 -2.99 -0.98
CA VAL A 38 -0.08 -3.80 0.22
C VAL A 38 1.12 -4.72 0.49
N ALA A 39 1.59 -5.43 -0.53
CA ALA A 39 2.73 -6.34 -0.40
C ALA A 39 4.01 -5.59 0.03
N LEU A 40 4.34 -4.47 -0.60
CA LEU A 40 5.55 -3.71 -0.23
C LEU A 40 5.44 -3.17 1.19
N ALA A 41 4.26 -2.72 1.62
CA ALA A 41 4.02 -2.25 2.98
C ALA A 41 4.20 -3.37 4.01
N ASN A 42 3.66 -4.57 3.76
CA ASN A 42 3.86 -5.74 4.62
C ASN A 42 5.35 -6.07 4.78
N HIS A 43 6.08 -6.15 3.67
CA HIS A 43 7.52 -6.41 3.69
C HIS A 43 8.32 -5.31 4.39
N TYR A 44 8.03 -4.04 4.11
CA TYR A 44 8.76 -2.91 4.71
C TYR A 44 8.47 -2.81 6.22
N ALA A 45 7.24 -3.06 6.64
CA ALA A 45 6.86 -3.09 8.04
C ALA A 45 7.63 -4.15 8.82
N ALA A 46 7.71 -5.37 8.27
CA ALA A 46 8.50 -6.44 8.85
C ALA A 46 10.02 -6.15 8.82
N LEU A 47 10.52 -5.51 7.75
CA LEU A 47 11.95 -5.19 7.59
C LEU A 47 12.45 -4.12 8.58
N ARG A 48 11.58 -3.15 8.91
CA ARG A 48 11.91 -1.96 9.71
C ARG A 48 11.27 -1.96 11.11
N ASP A 49 10.64 -3.07 11.51
CA ASP A 49 9.90 -3.20 12.77
C ASP A 49 8.87 -2.08 12.99
N ILE A 50 8.16 -1.71 11.90
CA ILE A 50 7.10 -0.70 11.96
C ILE A 50 5.90 -1.29 12.72
N PRO A 51 5.38 -0.60 13.75
CA PRO A 51 4.18 -1.08 14.45
C PRO A 51 3.00 -1.27 13.49
N GLY A 52 2.24 -2.36 13.65
CA GLY A 52 1.06 -2.63 12.81
C GLY A 52 0.03 -1.50 12.81
N SER A 53 -0.11 -0.79 13.94
CA SER A 53 -0.97 0.40 14.08
C SER A 53 -0.59 1.54 13.13
N ASN A 54 0.66 1.58 12.67
CA ASN A 54 1.19 2.64 11.80
C ASN A 54 0.94 2.35 10.30
N LEU A 55 0.37 1.19 9.94
CA LEU A 55 -0.01 0.89 8.56
C LEU A 55 -1.43 1.45 8.29
N ILE A 56 -1.47 2.51 7.49
CA ILE A 56 -2.67 3.28 7.18
C ILE A 56 -3.16 2.89 5.79
N HIS A 57 -4.12 1.98 5.73
CA HIS A 57 -4.76 1.56 4.49
C HIS A 57 -5.77 2.60 4.02
N LEU A 58 -5.63 3.03 2.76
CA LEU A 58 -6.43 4.08 2.13
C LEU A 58 -7.13 3.53 0.89
N ASP A 59 -8.40 3.90 0.75
CA ASP A 59 -9.27 3.52 -0.36
C ASP A 59 -9.16 4.53 -1.51
N LEU A 60 -8.18 4.33 -2.40
CA LEU A 60 -7.98 5.20 -3.56
C LEU A 60 -8.77 4.66 -4.76
N PRO A 61 -9.50 5.50 -5.51
CA PRO A 61 -10.22 5.05 -6.71
C PRO A 61 -9.26 4.52 -7.77
N ASP A 62 -9.73 3.57 -8.59
CA ASP A 62 -8.95 2.94 -9.67
C ASP A 62 -8.35 3.96 -10.66
N SER A 63 -9.01 5.10 -10.85
CA SER A 63 -8.50 6.21 -11.67
C SER A 63 -7.16 6.78 -11.18
N LEU A 64 -6.77 6.51 -9.93
CA LEU A 64 -5.49 6.89 -9.34
C LEU A 64 -4.47 5.72 -9.29
N LEU A 65 -4.84 4.52 -9.77
CA LEU A 65 -3.98 3.32 -9.82
C LEU A 65 -3.14 3.20 -11.10
N ASN A 66 -2.82 4.31 -11.76
CA ASN A 66 -1.99 4.32 -12.95
C ASN A 66 -0.75 5.21 -12.76
N ALA A 67 0.36 4.85 -13.42
CA ALA A 67 1.62 5.60 -13.36
C ALA A 67 1.48 7.07 -13.81
N SER A 68 0.47 7.36 -14.63
CA SER A 68 0.16 8.70 -15.13
C SER A 68 -0.76 9.50 -14.23
N ALA A 69 -1.24 8.93 -13.13
CA ALA A 69 -2.26 9.53 -12.30
C ALA A 69 -1.79 10.91 -11.80
N ARG A 70 -2.66 11.89 -12.00
CA ARG A 70 -2.51 13.25 -11.47
C ARG A 70 -3.68 13.47 -10.53
N ILE A 71 -3.38 13.95 -9.32
CA ILE A 71 -4.40 14.14 -8.29
C ILE A 71 -4.75 15.62 -8.18
N GLN A 72 -6.03 15.96 -8.06
CA GLN A 72 -6.46 17.32 -7.74
C GLN A 72 -6.32 17.56 -6.22
N PRO A 73 -6.14 18.82 -5.77
CA PRO A 73 -6.06 19.11 -4.34
C PRO A 73 -7.25 18.60 -3.51
N ALA A 74 -8.46 18.65 -4.08
CA ALA A 74 -9.66 18.15 -3.42
C ALA A 74 -9.60 16.62 -3.25
N ASP A 75 -9.25 15.89 -4.31
CA ASP A 75 -9.10 14.43 -4.28
C ASP A 75 -7.99 13.99 -3.32
N PHE A 76 -6.89 14.75 -3.25
CA PHE A 76 -5.84 14.50 -2.26
C PHE A 76 -6.37 14.55 -0.83
N ARG A 77 -7.21 15.54 -0.50
CA ARG A 77 -7.85 15.60 0.81
C ARG A 77 -8.81 14.44 1.03
N THR A 78 -9.70 14.20 0.07
CA THR A 78 -10.75 13.17 0.14
C THR A 78 -10.19 11.75 0.30
N TYR A 79 -9.16 11.38 -0.48
CA TYR A 79 -8.71 9.98 -0.57
C TYR A 79 -7.40 9.70 0.18
N ILE A 80 -6.61 10.72 0.51
CA ILE A 80 -5.29 10.54 1.12
C ILE A 80 -5.20 11.22 2.48
N TYR A 81 -5.26 12.55 2.52
CA TYR A 81 -4.86 13.30 3.70
C TYR A 81 -5.86 13.20 4.85
N ASP A 82 -7.14 13.48 4.61
CA ASP A 82 -8.15 13.48 5.68
C ASP A 82 -8.41 12.06 6.23
N PRO A 83 -8.55 11.01 5.39
CA PRO A 83 -8.68 9.64 5.90
C PRO A 83 -7.45 9.15 6.66
N ALA A 84 -6.24 9.50 6.22
CA ALA A 84 -5.02 9.13 6.94
C ALA A 84 -4.96 9.79 8.32
N GLN A 85 -5.26 11.09 8.40
CA GLN A 85 -5.30 11.82 9.68
C GLN A 85 -6.40 11.26 10.60
N ALA A 86 -7.58 10.91 10.06
CA ALA A 86 -8.66 10.31 10.82
C ALA A 86 -8.25 8.97 11.45
N LEU A 87 -7.61 8.08 10.68
CA LEU A 87 -7.12 6.79 11.19
C LEU A 87 -6.00 6.97 12.23
N ILE A 88 -5.06 7.91 12.00
CA ILE A 88 -4.00 8.23 12.97
C ILE A 88 -4.62 8.74 14.29
N GLN A 89 -5.65 9.59 14.21
CA GLN A 89 -6.36 10.11 15.37
C GLN A 89 -7.14 9.01 16.11
N GLU A 90 -7.93 8.20 15.39
CA GLU A 90 -8.73 7.09 15.93
C GLU A 90 -7.86 6.08 16.68
N ARG A 91 -6.66 5.81 16.15
CA ARG A 91 -5.70 4.87 16.75
C ARG A 91 -4.92 5.46 17.93
N GLY A 92 -5.07 6.75 18.22
CA GLY A 92 -4.35 7.45 19.29
C GLY A 92 -2.87 7.70 18.97
N LEU A 93 -2.52 7.76 17.68
CA LEU A 93 -1.15 7.97 17.20
C LEU A 93 -0.85 9.45 16.91
N ALA A 94 -1.86 10.31 17.01
CA ALA A 94 -1.71 11.75 16.81
C ALA A 94 -0.69 12.35 17.78
N GLY A 95 0.21 13.19 17.26
CA GLY A 95 1.32 13.77 18.03
C GLY A 95 2.53 12.85 18.22
N HIS A 96 2.40 11.56 17.90
CA HIS A 96 3.50 10.59 17.89
C HIS A 96 4.08 10.39 16.49
N ILE A 97 3.23 10.38 15.46
CA ILE A 97 3.68 10.29 14.07
C ILE A 97 4.32 11.61 13.63
N LEU A 98 5.59 11.55 13.24
CA LEU A 98 6.39 12.70 12.79
C LEU A 98 6.55 12.75 11.26
N ALA A 99 6.35 11.62 10.58
CA ALA A 99 6.55 11.51 9.14
C ALA A 99 5.66 10.45 8.50
N TRP A 100 5.45 10.56 7.18
CA TRP A 100 4.73 9.56 6.37
C TRP A 100 5.63 8.91 5.32
N ALA A 101 5.43 7.61 5.06
CA ALA A 101 5.97 6.93 3.89
C ALA A 101 4.82 6.47 2.99
N TYR A 102 4.88 6.81 1.72
CA TYR A 102 3.95 6.31 0.72
C TYR A 102 4.48 4.97 0.19
N SER A 103 3.66 3.92 0.25
CA SER A 103 3.94 2.68 -0.48
C SER A 103 3.78 2.89 -2.00
N LEU A 104 3.76 1.82 -2.79
CA LEU A 104 3.57 1.90 -4.24
C LEU A 104 2.17 2.42 -4.61
N ASP A 105 2.03 2.87 -5.86
CA ASP A 105 0.76 3.23 -6.50
C ASP A 105 0.00 4.40 -5.88
N PHE A 106 0.77 5.39 -5.41
CA PHE A 106 0.24 6.70 -5.14
C PHE A 106 0.58 7.66 -6.30
N PRO A 107 -0.33 8.60 -6.64
CA PRO A 107 -0.02 9.68 -7.56
C PRO A 107 1.21 10.48 -7.08
N VAL A 108 2.10 10.85 -8.00
CA VAL A 108 3.33 11.59 -7.66
C VAL A 108 3.13 13.12 -7.68
N ARG A 109 2.14 13.60 -8.44
CA ARG A 109 1.94 15.02 -8.76
C ARG A 109 0.52 15.49 -8.46
N VAL A 110 0.44 16.64 -7.80
CA VAL A 110 -0.79 17.42 -7.66
C VAL A 110 -0.91 18.36 -8.84
N GLU A 111 -2.03 18.28 -9.56
CA GLU A 111 -2.32 19.16 -10.68
C GLU A 111 -3.02 20.43 -10.18
N TRP A 112 -2.40 21.59 -10.42
CA TRP A 112 -2.91 22.89 -10.00
C TRP A 112 -2.33 23.98 -10.92
N GLN A 113 -2.68 25.25 -10.68
CA GLN A 113 -2.17 26.40 -11.46
C GLN A 113 -0.65 26.38 -11.65
N GLN A 114 0.08 25.95 -10.62
CA GLN A 114 1.48 25.56 -10.69
C GLN A 114 1.59 24.16 -10.11
N PRO A 115 1.88 23.11 -10.90
CA PRO A 115 1.97 21.75 -10.38
C PRO A 115 3.13 21.56 -9.39
N PHE A 116 2.90 20.67 -8.43
CA PHE A 116 3.85 20.36 -7.36
C PHE A 116 3.69 18.90 -6.92
N SER A 117 4.59 18.39 -6.08
CA SER A 117 4.58 16.98 -5.70
C SER A 117 3.47 16.69 -4.70
N VAL A 118 2.98 15.45 -4.67
CA VAL A 118 2.06 14.98 -3.62
C VAL A 118 2.67 15.19 -2.23
N GLN A 119 3.97 14.96 -2.10
CA GLN A 119 4.74 15.18 -0.88
C GLN A 119 4.82 16.66 -0.50
N GLY A 120 4.78 17.59 -1.46
CA GLY A 120 4.68 19.02 -1.20
C GLY A 120 3.35 19.43 -0.56
N LEU A 121 2.24 18.82 -0.99
CA LEU A 121 0.93 19.05 -0.36
C LEU A 121 0.84 18.37 1.02
N THR A 122 1.43 17.19 1.16
CA THR A 122 1.60 16.52 2.45
C THR A 122 2.41 17.37 3.41
N PHE A 123 3.56 17.89 2.97
CA PHE A 123 4.45 18.73 3.76
C PHE A 123 3.75 19.96 4.33
N THR A 124 2.90 20.58 3.52
CA THR A 124 2.07 21.74 3.89
C THR A 124 0.79 21.34 4.62
N ARG A 125 0.61 20.06 4.99
CA ARG A 125 -0.53 19.54 5.74
C ARG A 125 -1.87 19.77 5.04
N GLY A 126 -1.87 19.59 3.72
CA GLY A 126 -3.02 19.83 2.86
C GLY A 126 -3.33 21.31 2.63
N ASN A 127 -2.51 22.25 3.12
CA ASN A 127 -2.68 23.68 2.87
C ASN A 127 -2.05 24.07 1.54
N MET A 128 -2.80 24.79 0.71
CA MET A 128 -2.33 25.15 -0.63
C MET A 128 -1.22 26.21 -0.56
N PRO A 129 -0.02 25.96 -1.11
CA PRO A 129 0.99 27.00 -1.30
C PRO A 129 0.55 27.97 -2.41
N THR A 130 1.08 29.20 -2.39
CA THR A 130 0.80 30.15 -3.47
C THR A 130 1.50 29.73 -4.78
N PRO A 131 0.94 30.05 -5.96
CA PRO A 131 1.58 29.78 -7.24
C PRO A 131 3.02 30.32 -7.32
N ASP A 132 3.26 31.52 -6.79
CA ASP A 132 4.60 32.13 -6.78
C ASP A 132 5.59 31.40 -5.88
N GLN A 133 5.13 30.91 -4.71
CA GLN A 133 5.96 30.09 -3.82
C GLN A 133 6.43 28.82 -4.50
N VAL A 134 5.53 28.15 -5.23
CA VAL A 134 5.82 26.93 -6.00
C VAL A 134 6.77 27.24 -7.16
N LYS A 135 6.38 28.18 -8.03
CA LYS A 135 7.09 28.48 -9.28
C LYS A 135 8.49 29.02 -9.03
N ASN A 136 8.65 29.98 -8.12
CA ASN A 136 9.92 30.67 -7.90
C ASN A 136 10.77 30.02 -6.79
N GLY A 137 10.25 29.00 -6.11
CA GLY A 137 10.96 28.31 -5.02
C GLY A 137 11.17 29.20 -3.79
N THR A 138 10.29 30.16 -3.54
CA THR A 138 10.42 31.14 -2.44
C THR A 138 9.88 30.61 -1.12
N TYR A 139 9.14 29.49 -1.12
CA TYR A 139 8.77 28.80 0.11
C TYR A 139 10.03 28.43 0.89
N THR A 140 10.04 28.70 2.19
CA THR A 140 11.18 28.43 3.07
C THR A 140 10.77 27.42 4.11
N SER A 141 11.30 26.20 3.99
CA SER A 141 11.06 25.10 4.93
C SER A 141 11.56 25.47 6.32
N LEU A 142 10.71 25.28 7.34
CA LEU A 142 11.10 25.36 8.76
C LEU A 142 12.13 24.29 9.14
N LEU A 143 12.24 23.23 8.35
CA LEU A 143 13.17 22.14 8.59
C LEU A 143 14.55 22.40 7.97
N PHE A 144 14.68 23.38 7.06
CA PHE A 144 15.95 23.64 6.36
C PHE A 144 17.03 24.14 7.33
N ARG A 145 18.20 23.50 7.31
CA ARG A 145 19.33 23.80 8.20
C ARG A 145 20.59 24.24 7.45
N GLY A 146 20.53 24.26 6.12
CA GLY A 146 21.60 24.73 5.23
C GLY A 146 21.76 26.26 5.24
N PRO A 147 22.93 26.77 4.80
CA PRO A 147 23.05 28.18 4.46
C PRO A 147 22.23 28.49 3.20
N ASP A 148 21.69 29.70 3.10
CA ASP A 148 20.92 30.16 1.94
C ASP A 148 21.76 30.90 0.88
N ARG A 149 23.05 31.11 1.18
CA ARG A 149 24.04 31.75 0.33
C ARG A 149 25.44 31.32 0.73
N GLU A 150 26.40 31.56 -0.15
CA GLU A 150 27.82 31.35 0.14
C GLU A 150 28.26 32.13 1.39
N GLY A 151 28.98 31.45 2.30
CA GLY A 151 29.38 32.03 3.58
C GLY A 151 28.23 32.27 4.58
N GLY A 152 27.00 31.84 4.28
CA GLY A 152 25.86 31.96 5.19
C GLY A 152 25.97 31.08 6.45
N THR A 153 25.13 31.38 7.44
CA THR A 153 25.10 30.64 8.70
C THR A 153 24.63 29.20 8.48
N GLN A 154 25.38 28.26 9.03
CA GLN A 154 25.05 26.84 9.05
C GLN A 154 24.52 26.47 10.43
N SER A 155 23.46 25.67 10.47
CA SER A 155 22.92 25.17 11.73
C SER A 155 23.22 23.67 11.90
N PRO A 156 23.37 23.16 13.14
CA PRO A 156 23.67 21.75 13.38
C PRO A 156 22.53 20.83 12.90
N ALA A 157 22.83 19.58 12.58
CA ALA A 157 21.81 18.59 12.31
C ALA A 157 20.92 18.39 13.55
N LEU A 158 19.62 18.27 13.34
CA LEU A 158 18.64 17.99 14.38
C LEU A 158 17.74 16.83 13.94
N SER A 159 17.08 16.22 14.90
CA SER A 159 16.06 15.24 14.61
C SER A 159 14.66 15.84 14.44
N LEU A 160 13.73 15.09 13.83
CA LEU A 160 12.36 15.54 13.61
C LEU A 160 11.63 15.89 14.92
N GLU A 161 11.88 15.17 16.01
CA GLU A 161 11.24 15.46 17.30
C GLU A 161 11.61 16.87 17.81
N GLN A 162 12.82 17.39 17.53
CA GLN A 162 13.22 18.73 17.97
C GLN A 162 12.40 19.79 17.24
N PHE A 163 12.14 19.57 15.95
CA PHE A 163 11.25 20.40 15.17
C PHE A 163 9.80 20.27 15.64
N ALA A 164 9.34 19.05 15.98
CA ALA A 164 8.01 18.81 16.52
C ALA A 164 7.77 19.56 17.83
N MET A 165 8.75 19.54 18.73
CA MET A 165 8.67 20.26 20.00
C MET A 165 8.67 21.78 19.81
N ALA A 166 9.51 22.29 18.91
CA ALA A 166 9.62 23.73 18.66
C ALA A 166 8.40 24.28 17.92
N ALA A 167 7.95 23.59 16.86
CA ALA A 167 6.87 24.04 15.99
C ALA A 167 5.48 23.56 16.43
N ARG A 168 5.39 22.54 17.31
CA ARG A 168 4.15 21.93 17.78
C ARG A 168 3.21 21.57 16.61
N THR A 169 1.98 22.06 16.63
CA THR A 169 0.98 21.87 15.59
C THR A 169 1.37 22.49 14.24
N ASN A 170 2.35 23.41 14.21
CA ASN A 170 2.84 24.06 13.00
C ASN A 170 4.01 23.29 12.35
N MET A 171 4.45 22.16 12.92
CA MET A 171 5.47 21.33 12.27
C MET A 171 4.95 20.89 10.90
N PRO A 172 5.69 21.16 9.80
CA PRO A 172 5.41 20.56 8.50
C PRO A 172 5.43 19.03 8.60
N LEU A 173 4.85 18.33 7.63
CA LEU A 173 4.77 16.87 7.65
C LEU A 173 5.70 16.24 6.60
N PRO A 174 6.96 15.91 6.96
CA PRO A 174 7.87 15.14 6.12
C PRO A 174 7.24 13.89 5.53
N SER A 175 7.51 13.63 4.26
CA SER A 175 7.11 12.38 3.64
C SER A 175 8.05 11.91 2.52
N MET A 176 8.01 10.61 2.21
CA MET A 176 8.83 9.99 1.16
C MET A 176 8.11 8.80 0.55
N MET A 177 8.38 8.48 -0.71
CA MET A 177 7.88 7.27 -1.36
C MET A 177 8.86 6.13 -1.17
N LEU A 178 8.37 4.93 -0.80
CA LEU A 178 9.21 3.73 -0.68
C LEU A 178 9.76 3.26 -2.03
N GLY A 179 9.04 3.57 -3.10
CA GLY A 179 9.41 3.26 -4.48
C GLY A 179 8.36 3.78 -5.45
N PHE A 180 8.57 3.56 -6.74
CA PHE A 180 7.60 3.86 -7.79
C PHE A 180 7.61 2.74 -8.82
N ALA A 181 6.47 2.08 -9.03
CA ALA A 181 6.34 0.97 -9.95
C ALA A 181 5.78 1.40 -11.31
N GLY A 182 6.45 1.01 -12.40
CA GLY A 182 6.02 1.34 -13.77
C GLY A 182 7.18 1.40 -14.78
N SER A 183 6.88 1.71 -16.05
CA SER A 183 7.81 1.60 -17.19
C SER A 183 9.12 2.39 -17.09
N ARG A 184 9.17 3.47 -16.29
CA ARG A 184 10.41 4.23 -15.96
C ARG A 184 10.69 4.26 -14.46
N GLY A 185 10.04 3.38 -13.73
CA GLY A 185 10.14 3.19 -12.30
C GLY A 185 11.01 2.01 -11.93
N GLN A 186 10.47 1.17 -11.08
CA GLN A 186 11.04 -0.08 -10.59
C GLN A 186 10.03 -1.21 -10.84
N THR A 187 10.52 -2.45 -10.91
CA THR A 187 9.65 -3.61 -10.61
C THR A 187 9.39 -3.69 -9.10
N PHE A 188 8.46 -4.54 -8.68
CA PHE A 188 8.22 -4.79 -7.26
C PHE A 188 9.49 -5.31 -6.56
N GLU A 189 10.17 -6.26 -7.19
CA GLU A 189 11.39 -6.90 -6.68
C GLU A 189 12.54 -5.89 -6.56
N GLN A 190 12.66 -4.97 -7.52
CA GLN A 190 13.65 -3.88 -7.46
C GLN A 190 13.38 -2.93 -6.30
N ALA A 191 12.11 -2.55 -6.06
CA ALA A 191 11.74 -1.71 -4.92
C ALA A 191 12.05 -2.43 -3.60
N LEU A 192 11.63 -3.70 -3.46
CA LEU A 192 11.91 -4.50 -2.26
C LEU A 192 13.41 -4.71 -2.03
N SER A 193 14.17 -5.00 -3.08
CA SER A 193 15.63 -5.14 -3.03
C SER A 193 16.32 -3.85 -2.60
N THR A 194 15.85 -2.70 -3.09
CA THR A 194 16.35 -1.38 -2.68
C THR A 194 16.22 -1.19 -1.17
N LEU A 195 15.03 -1.43 -0.61
CA LEU A 195 14.75 -1.29 0.83
C LEU A 195 15.55 -2.31 1.66
N THR A 196 15.61 -3.56 1.19
CA THR A 196 16.35 -4.64 1.87
C THR A 196 17.85 -4.34 1.93
N ASN A 197 18.44 -3.87 0.82
CA ASN A 197 19.84 -3.49 0.77
C ASN A 197 20.13 -2.25 1.60
N SER A 198 19.22 -1.28 1.61
CA SER A 198 19.32 -0.09 2.47
C SER A 198 19.42 -0.47 3.95
N ARG A 199 18.54 -1.35 4.44
CA ARG A 199 18.54 -1.83 5.84
C ARG A 199 19.88 -2.42 6.27
N ARG A 200 20.58 -3.12 5.37
CA ARG A 200 21.90 -3.72 5.63
C ARG A 200 22.99 -2.69 5.89
N GLY A 201 22.79 -1.42 5.49
CA GLY A 201 23.77 -0.34 5.67
C GLY A 201 23.70 0.36 7.02
N ASP A 202 22.61 0.19 7.78
CA ASP A 202 22.39 0.94 9.01
C ASP A 202 23.46 0.69 10.06
N ALA A 203 23.88 1.76 10.73
CA ALA A 203 24.89 1.74 11.80
C ALA A 203 26.24 1.11 11.44
N LEU A 204 26.57 0.93 10.15
CA LEU A 204 27.86 0.38 9.72
C LEU A 204 28.95 1.43 9.54
N SER A 205 28.61 2.72 9.47
CA SER A 205 29.52 3.82 9.11
C SER A 205 30.42 3.46 7.91
N PRO A 206 29.83 3.11 6.76
CA PRO A 206 30.54 2.45 5.67
C PRO A 206 31.68 3.31 5.10
N PRO A 207 32.87 2.72 4.84
CA PRO A 207 34.04 3.44 4.33
C PRO A 207 33.89 3.70 2.82
N GLY A 208 33.10 4.71 2.46
CA GLY A 208 32.83 5.11 1.08
C GLY A 208 33.10 6.59 0.82
N TRP A 209 33.21 6.93 -0.45
CA TRP A 209 33.37 8.31 -0.90
C TRP A 209 32.04 8.95 -1.24
N ILE A 210 31.91 10.24 -0.91
CA ILE A 210 30.88 11.14 -1.41
C ILE A 210 31.46 11.95 -2.59
N TYR A 211 30.70 12.04 -3.67
CA TYR A 211 31.10 12.70 -4.90
C TYR A 211 30.20 13.90 -5.18
N PHE A 212 30.82 15.07 -5.25
CA PHE A 212 30.19 16.26 -5.81
C PHE A 212 30.71 16.42 -7.24
N ILE A 213 29.86 16.07 -8.21
CA ILE A 213 30.20 16.17 -9.63
C ILE A 213 29.88 17.59 -10.09
N GLU A 214 30.93 18.35 -10.38
CA GLU A 214 30.85 19.75 -10.81
C GLU A 214 31.22 19.83 -12.30
N ARG A 215 30.28 20.27 -13.15
CA ARG A 215 30.55 20.56 -14.56
C ARG A 215 30.41 22.06 -14.80
N LYS A 216 31.55 22.73 -15.00
CA LYS A 216 31.57 24.18 -15.24
C LYS A 216 30.79 24.55 -16.49
N GLY A 217 29.92 25.56 -16.38
CA GLY A 217 29.12 26.06 -17.48
C GLY A 217 27.82 25.29 -17.72
N ASP A 218 27.53 24.27 -16.91
CA ASP A 218 26.20 23.66 -16.84
C ASP A 218 25.38 24.38 -15.75
N PRO A 219 24.30 25.10 -16.08
CA PRO A 219 23.48 25.81 -15.08
C PRO A 219 22.98 24.92 -13.93
N ARG A 220 22.79 23.61 -14.18
CA ARG A 220 22.34 22.64 -13.16
C ARG A 220 23.42 22.31 -12.14
N SER A 221 24.68 22.36 -12.57
CA SER A 221 25.85 22.18 -11.70
C SER A 221 26.22 23.51 -11.03
N ASP A 222 26.33 24.58 -11.81
CA ASP A 222 26.79 25.90 -11.37
C ASP A 222 25.90 26.48 -10.25
N CYS A 223 24.58 26.26 -10.29
CA CYS A 223 23.67 26.78 -9.26
C CYS A 223 23.89 26.16 -7.85
N ARG A 224 24.57 25.01 -7.75
CA ARG A 224 24.89 24.32 -6.50
C ARG A 224 26.38 24.30 -6.16
N ALA A 225 27.26 24.62 -7.10
CA ALA A 225 28.72 24.51 -6.94
C ALA A 225 29.25 25.21 -5.67
N TRP A 226 28.72 26.39 -5.35
CA TRP A 226 29.11 27.17 -4.16
C TRP A 226 28.92 26.40 -2.83
N GLN A 227 28.08 25.37 -2.81
CA GLN A 227 27.77 24.57 -1.61
C GLN A 227 28.83 23.51 -1.32
N PHE A 228 29.58 23.06 -2.35
CA PHE A 228 30.41 21.86 -2.27
C PHE A 228 31.64 22.02 -1.35
N PRO A 229 32.43 23.11 -1.40
CA PRO A 229 33.59 23.26 -0.53
C PRO A 229 33.25 23.24 0.96
N GLY A 230 32.16 23.94 1.35
CA GLY A 230 31.69 23.98 2.73
C GLY A 230 31.21 22.61 3.22
N ALA A 231 30.46 21.87 2.37
CA ALA A 231 30.02 20.52 2.71
C ALA A 231 31.19 19.53 2.80
N GLN A 232 32.20 19.65 1.93
CA GLN A 232 33.39 18.80 1.97
C GLN A 232 34.19 18.97 3.27
N GLU A 233 34.38 20.21 3.74
CA GLU A 233 35.10 20.46 5.00
C GLU A 233 34.30 19.99 6.22
N GLU A 234 32.98 20.18 6.24
CA GLU A 234 32.11 19.65 7.30
C GLU A 234 32.16 18.11 7.34
N LEU A 235 32.07 17.43 6.19
CA LEU A 235 32.19 15.97 6.09
C LEU A 235 33.56 15.46 6.58
N LYS A 236 34.63 16.17 6.22
CA LYS A 236 35.98 15.86 6.69
C LYS A 236 36.08 15.97 8.22
N SER A 237 35.43 16.97 8.84
CA SER A 237 35.37 17.09 10.30
C SER A 237 34.59 15.95 10.97
N LEU A 238 33.65 15.33 10.25
CA LEU A 238 32.89 14.14 10.67
C LEU A 238 33.61 12.82 10.32
N GLY A 239 34.81 12.88 9.73
CA GLY A 239 35.58 11.69 9.34
C GLY A 239 35.07 11.00 8.06
N VAL A 240 34.27 11.68 7.24
CA VAL A 240 33.70 11.14 6.00
C VAL A 240 34.46 11.69 4.78
N ALA A 241 34.87 10.79 3.89
CA ALA A 241 35.61 11.14 2.69
C ALA A 241 34.67 11.73 1.62
N ALA A 242 34.97 12.94 1.15
CA ALA A 242 34.25 13.61 0.08
C ALA A 242 35.21 14.24 -0.92
N ARG A 243 34.80 14.27 -2.20
CA ARG A 243 35.58 14.92 -3.27
C ARG A 243 34.71 15.69 -4.24
N ILE A 244 35.20 16.85 -4.64
CA ILE A 244 34.68 17.67 -5.72
C ILE A 244 35.48 17.31 -6.98
N THR A 245 34.80 16.98 -8.06
CA THR A 245 35.45 16.49 -9.29
C THR A 245 34.55 16.68 -10.50
N GLU A 246 35.13 16.77 -11.70
CA GLU A 246 34.37 16.71 -12.95
C GLU A 246 34.14 15.24 -13.39
N ASP A 247 34.93 14.32 -12.83
CA ASP A 247 34.95 12.91 -13.21
C ASP A 247 34.02 12.07 -12.36
N TYR A 248 33.22 11.28 -13.06
CA TYR A 248 32.42 10.21 -12.50
C TYR A 248 33.33 9.12 -11.87
N PRO A 249 33.03 8.58 -10.67
CA PRO A 249 33.82 7.50 -10.06
C PRO A 249 34.12 6.33 -11.02
N LYS A 250 35.32 5.77 -10.94
CA LYS A 250 35.70 4.57 -11.71
C LYS A 250 34.90 3.35 -11.25
N GLN A 251 34.77 2.36 -12.14
CA GLN A 251 34.24 1.04 -11.79
C GLN A 251 34.99 0.49 -10.55
N ASN A 252 34.25 -0.12 -9.61
CA ASN A 252 34.74 -0.62 -8.29
C ASN A 252 35.07 0.44 -7.22
N SER A 253 34.75 1.72 -7.44
CA SER A 253 34.82 2.71 -6.35
C SER A 253 33.74 2.44 -5.30
N SER A 254 34.08 2.45 -4.01
CA SER A 254 33.11 2.43 -2.92
C SER A 254 32.41 3.80 -2.82
N VAL A 255 31.15 3.88 -3.27
CA VAL A 255 30.38 5.14 -3.31
C VAL A 255 29.28 5.10 -2.26
N ILE A 256 29.29 6.03 -1.32
CA ILE A 256 28.21 6.22 -0.33
C ILE A 256 27.38 7.49 -0.60
N GLY A 257 27.88 8.39 -1.44
CA GLY A 257 27.14 9.60 -1.85
C GLY A 257 27.49 10.06 -3.25
N LEU A 258 26.52 10.53 -4.02
CA LEU A 258 26.75 11.19 -5.31
C LEU A 258 25.73 12.29 -5.57
N MET A 259 26.21 13.47 -5.98
CA MET A 259 25.40 14.62 -6.39
C MET A 259 25.93 15.15 -7.72
N THR A 260 25.05 15.37 -8.71
CA THR A 260 25.43 15.84 -10.06
C THR A 260 24.35 16.73 -10.69
N GLY A 261 24.72 17.64 -11.61
CA GLY A 261 23.77 18.42 -12.42
C GLY A 261 23.38 17.76 -13.75
N GLN A 262 23.92 16.58 -14.08
CA GLN A 262 23.76 16.01 -15.42
C GLN A 262 22.36 15.44 -15.66
N ALA A 263 21.70 15.89 -16.73
CA ALA A 263 20.32 15.51 -17.05
C ALA A 263 20.15 14.08 -17.59
N TYR A 264 21.13 13.58 -18.35
CA TYR A 264 21.18 12.19 -18.81
C TYR A 264 22.41 11.52 -18.21
N LEU A 265 22.18 10.57 -17.32
CA LEU A 265 23.25 9.88 -16.61
C LEU A 265 24.02 8.96 -17.57
N PRO A 266 25.36 9.08 -17.66
CA PRO A 266 26.16 8.16 -18.44
C PRO A 266 26.18 6.78 -17.77
N PRO A 267 26.43 5.67 -18.50
CA PRO A 267 26.56 4.35 -17.91
C PRO A 267 27.57 4.31 -16.75
N ALA A 268 28.69 5.01 -16.89
CA ALA A 268 29.68 5.16 -15.82
C ALA A 268 29.06 5.65 -14.51
N ALA A 269 28.01 6.50 -14.54
CA ALA A 269 27.32 6.97 -13.36
C ALA A 269 26.61 5.84 -12.57
N LEU A 270 26.13 4.82 -13.28
CA LEU A 270 25.22 3.79 -12.82
C LEU A 270 25.86 2.39 -12.69
N GLU A 271 26.91 2.08 -13.45
CA GLU A 271 27.64 0.78 -13.43
C GLU A 271 28.51 0.58 -12.17
N ARG A 272 28.07 1.08 -11.01
CA ARG A 272 28.80 1.06 -9.75
C ARG A 272 28.05 0.29 -8.69
N ALA A 273 28.80 -0.30 -7.75
CA ALA A 273 28.22 -0.77 -6.51
C ALA A 273 28.12 0.41 -5.53
N PHE A 274 26.95 1.06 -5.50
CA PHE A 274 26.60 1.89 -4.36
C PHE A 274 26.65 1.06 -3.08
N LEU A 275 27.26 1.59 -2.03
CA LEU A 275 27.29 0.93 -0.74
C LEU A 275 25.87 0.91 -0.14
N PRO A 276 25.53 -0.11 0.66
CA PRO A 276 24.30 -0.10 1.47
C PRO A 276 24.11 1.22 2.22
N GLY A 277 22.92 1.83 2.11
CA GLY A 277 22.62 3.13 2.71
C GLY A 277 23.03 4.35 1.88
N ALA A 278 23.63 4.16 0.69
CA ALA A 278 24.08 5.28 -0.15
C ALA A 278 22.94 6.17 -0.64
N TYR A 279 23.22 7.46 -0.82
CA TYR A 279 22.30 8.38 -1.46
C TYR A 279 22.88 8.91 -2.77
N ALA A 280 22.08 8.93 -3.83
CA ALA A 280 22.48 9.53 -5.09
C ALA A 280 21.34 10.31 -5.73
N GLU A 281 21.64 11.49 -6.25
CA GLU A 281 20.66 12.31 -6.95
C GLU A 281 21.28 13.11 -8.09
N HIS A 282 20.41 13.72 -8.88
CA HIS A 282 20.80 14.66 -9.90
C HIS A 282 19.80 15.81 -10.01
N LEU A 283 20.32 17.03 -10.08
CA LEU A 283 19.50 18.22 -10.29
C LEU A 283 19.11 18.28 -11.75
N THR A 284 17.89 17.84 -12.03
CA THR A 284 17.36 17.82 -13.38
C THR A 284 15.84 17.99 -13.38
N SER A 285 15.30 18.39 -14.52
CA SER A 285 13.87 18.50 -14.74
C SER A 285 13.23 17.11 -14.80
N PHE A 286 11.97 16.99 -14.37
CA PHE A 286 11.18 15.77 -14.59
C PHE A 286 11.78 14.46 -14.01
N GLY A 287 12.75 14.56 -13.09
CA GLY A 287 13.41 13.39 -12.49
C GLY A 287 12.45 12.46 -11.75
N ALA A 288 11.27 12.95 -11.37
CA ALA A 288 10.17 12.18 -10.79
C ALA A 288 8.85 12.30 -11.57
N ASP A 289 8.89 12.79 -12.81
CA ASP A 289 7.78 12.60 -13.76
C ASP A 289 8.06 11.36 -14.61
N PHE A 290 7.61 10.21 -14.11
CA PHE A 290 7.92 8.89 -14.68
C PHE A 290 7.24 8.59 -16.01
N ILE A 291 6.29 9.43 -16.44
CA ILE A 291 5.65 9.31 -17.75
C ILE A 291 6.43 10.05 -18.82
N ASN A 292 7.05 11.18 -18.45
CA ASN A 292 7.88 11.94 -19.35
C ASN A 292 9.12 11.10 -19.73
N PRO A 293 9.37 10.81 -21.02
CA PRO A 293 10.55 10.05 -21.44
C PRO A 293 11.86 10.84 -21.34
N ASP A 294 11.79 12.16 -21.15
CA ASP A 294 12.95 13.02 -21.11
C ASP A 294 13.71 12.90 -19.78
N GLN A 295 15.04 12.94 -19.87
CA GLN A 295 16.00 12.91 -18.75
C GLN A 295 15.94 11.61 -17.91
N THR A 296 17.04 11.32 -17.23
CA THR A 296 17.11 10.12 -16.38
C THR A 296 16.18 10.28 -15.16
N LYS A 297 15.56 9.19 -14.71
CA LYS A 297 14.64 9.22 -13.56
C LYS A 297 15.37 8.94 -12.26
N ALA A 298 14.85 9.48 -11.16
CA ALA A 298 15.38 9.30 -9.81
C ALA A 298 15.50 7.81 -9.42
N THR A 299 14.59 6.97 -9.93
CA THR A 299 14.57 5.50 -9.77
C THR A 299 15.77 4.80 -10.39
N ALA A 300 16.45 5.41 -11.37
CA ALA A 300 17.68 4.85 -11.93
C ALA A 300 18.76 4.66 -10.87
N TRP A 301 18.86 5.58 -9.90
CA TRP A 301 19.80 5.45 -8.77
C TRP A 301 19.42 4.29 -7.85
N LEU A 302 18.13 4.12 -7.56
CA LEU A 302 17.62 3.02 -6.73
C LEU A 302 17.88 1.65 -7.37
N ASN A 303 17.63 1.56 -8.68
CA ASN A 303 17.86 0.34 -9.46
C ASN A 303 19.34 -0.06 -9.52
N HIS A 304 20.26 0.85 -9.20
CA HIS A 304 21.69 0.60 -9.10
C HIS A 304 22.21 0.58 -7.65
N GLY A 305 21.32 0.49 -6.66
CA GLY A 305 21.67 0.19 -5.27
C GLY A 305 21.74 1.39 -4.32
N ALA A 306 21.39 2.61 -4.76
CA ALA A 306 21.20 3.71 -3.83
C ALA A 306 19.98 3.44 -2.92
N ALA A 307 20.12 3.70 -1.63
CA ALA A 307 19.04 3.60 -0.64
C ALA A 307 17.97 4.68 -0.84
N GLY A 308 18.31 5.80 -1.47
CA GLY A 308 17.35 6.82 -1.84
C GLY A 308 17.88 7.83 -2.86
N SER A 309 16.94 8.60 -3.39
CA SER A 309 17.13 9.58 -4.45
C SER A 309 16.03 10.65 -4.35
N ALA A 310 16.12 11.68 -5.18
CA ALA A 310 15.09 12.69 -5.31
C ALA A 310 14.98 13.18 -6.76
N GLY A 311 13.81 13.65 -7.15
CA GLY A 311 13.58 14.22 -8.49
C GLY A 311 12.35 15.12 -8.52
N THR A 312 12.29 16.05 -9.47
CA THR A 312 11.13 16.95 -9.57
C THR A 312 10.03 16.36 -10.43
N VAL A 313 8.77 16.62 -10.06
CA VAL A 313 7.59 16.13 -10.80
C VAL A 313 7.20 17.03 -11.98
N ILE A 314 7.95 18.11 -12.18
CA ILE A 314 7.79 19.12 -13.24
C ILE A 314 9.11 19.88 -13.43
N GLU A 315 9.17 20.73 -14.47
CA GLU A 315 10.27 21.68 -14.73
C GLU A 315 10.46 22.64 -13.54
N PRO A 316 11.62 22.59 -12.86
CA PRO A 316 11.86 23.39 -11.66
C PRO A 316 12.67 24.67 -11.91
N PHE A 317 13.18 24.89 -13.13
CA PHE A 317 14.31 25.77 -13.43
C PHE A 317 15.62 25.29 -12.75
N ALA A 318 16.77 25.86 -13.16
CA ALA A 318 18.05 25.63 -12.48
C ALA A 318 18.11 26.39 -11.13
N ASN A 319 17.30 25.96 -10.17
CA ASN A 319 17.13 26.59 -8.86
C ASN A 319 17.50 25.60 -7.74
N TRP A 320 18.67 25.78 -7.14
CA TRP A 320 19.18 24.92 -6.07
C TRP A 320 18.22 24.79 -4.88
N ALA A 321 17.41 25.81 -4.59
CA ALA A 321 16.53 25.81 -3.42
C ALA A 321 15.45 24.72 -3.48
N LYS A 322 15.14 24.22 -4.67
CA LYS A 322 14.16 23.15 -4.91
C LYS A 322 14.77 21.75 -4.85
N PHE A 323 16.08 21.64 -4.66
CA PHE A 323 16.85 20.40 -4.67
C PHE A 323 17.61 20.21 -3.35
N PRO A 324 18.11 18.99 -3.06
CA PRO A 324 18.95 18.77 -1.90
C PRO A 324 20.22 19.62 -1.96
N HIS A 325 20.51 20.32 -0.88
CA HIS A 325 21.76 21.02 -0.63
C HIS A 325 22.88 20.01 -0.33
N ALA A 326 24.13 20.31 -0.69
CA ALA A 326 25.28 19.41 -0.49
C ALA A 326 25.50 18.97 0.98
N ARG A 327 25.08 19.81 1.93
CA ARG A 327 25.08 19.52 3.39
C ARG A 327 24.15 18.37 3.81
N LEU A 328 23.30 17.85 2.91
CA LEU A 328 22.58 16.58 3.10
C LEU A 328 23.47 15.52 3.73
N PHE A 329 24.65 15.30 3.14
CA PHE A 329 25.53 14.24 3.57
C PHE A 329 26.12 14.49 4.96
N ALA A 330 26.30 15.75 5.36
CA ALA A 330 26.74 16.08 6.72
C ALA A 330 25.65 15.81 7.76
N HIS A 331 24.37 16.11 7.44
CA HIS A 331 23.24 15.71 8.28
C HIS A 331 23.17 14.18 8.41
N TYR A 332 23.34 13.48 7.30
CA TYR A 332 23.29 12.03 7.25
C TYR A 332 24.44 11.38 8.04
N ALA A 333 25.67 11.91 7.88
CA ALA A 333 26.85 11.50 8.65
C ALA A 333 26.77 11.85 10.14
N SER A 334 25.97 12.84 10.52
CA SER A 334 25.67 13.16 11.93
C SER A 334 24.71 12.16 12.58
N GLY A 335 24.22 11.17 11.82
CA GLY A 335 23.36 10.10 12.31
C GLY A 335 21.86 10.36 12.15
N CYS A 336 21.46 11.36 11.35
CA CYS A 336 20.06 11.52 10.93
C CYS A 336 19.63 10.35 10.04
N THR A 337 18.33 10.08 9.97
CA THR A 337 17.80 9.23 8.89
C THR A 337 17.92 9.93 7.54
N LEU A 338 17.77 9.18 6.45
CA LEU A 338 17.78 9.76 5.11
C LEU A 338 16.64 10.79 4.94
N LEU A 339 15.45 10.51 5.47
CA LEU A 339 14.33 11.44 5.42
C LEU A 339 14.64 12.76 6.14
N GLU A 340 15.18 12.66 7.36
CA GLU A 340 15.61 13.81 8.16
C GLU A 340 16.66 14.64 7.43
N SER A 341 17.65 13.97 6.84
CA SER A 341 18.73 14.61 6.09
C SER A 341 18.18 15.38 4.91
N LEU A 342 17.26 14.77 4.14
CA LEU A 342 16.65 15.39 2.95
C LEU A 342 15.86 16.65 3.29
N TYR A 343 14.98 16.59 4.28
CA TYR A 343 14.17 17.76 4.66
C TYR A 343 14.99 18.86 5.34
N GLN A 344 16.13 18.53 5.96
CA GLN A 344 17.08 19.53 6.44
C GLN A 344 17.92 20.16 5.33
N ALA A 345 18.10 19.44 4.21
CA ALA A 345 18.88 19.90 3.07
C ALA A 345 18.04 20.58 1.96
N ILE A 346 16.71 20.50 1.99
CA ILE A 346 15.86 21.08 0.94
C ILE A 346 15.15 22.34 1.46
N ARG A 347 15.48 23.48 0.86
CA ARG A 347 14.90 24.77 1.25
C ARG A 347 13.41 24.88 0.85
N CYS A 348 13.06 24.46 -0.36
CA CYS A 348 11.71 24.51 -0.91
C CYS A 348 11.29 23.11 -1.44
N PRO A 349 10.66 22.26 -0.60
CA PRO A 349 10.35 20.87 -0.96
C PRO A 349 9.10 20.69 -1.82
N LEU A 350 8.47 21.78 -2.30
CA LEU A 350 7.14 21.71 -2.91
C LEU A 350 7.10 20.91 -4.22
N GLN A 351 8.08 21.06 -5.10
CA GLN A 351 8.07 20.41 -6.44
C GLN A 351 8.92 19.14 -6.52
N ILE A 352 9.59 18.76 -5.44
CA ILE A 352 10.47 17.60 -5.39
C ILE A 352 9.76 16.41 -4.75
N LEU A 353 10.05 15.22 -5.28
CA LEU A 353 9.60 13.94 -4.78
C LEU A 353 10.83 13.20 -4.23
N LEU A 354 10.77 12.81 -2.96
CA LEU A 354 11.77 11.97 -2.30
C LEU A 354 11.38 10.51 -2.46
N ILE A 355 12.33 9.64 -2.80
CA ILE A 355 12.04 8.23 -3.09
C ILE A 355 13.15 7.30 -2.59
N GLY A 356 12.77 6.15 -2.02
CA GLY A 356 13.65 5.17 -1.37
C GLY A 356 13.30 4.94 0.10
N ASP A 357 14.30 4.63 0.92
CA ASP A 357 14.10 4.24 2.32
C ASP A 357 14.20 5.43 3.29
N PRO A 358 13.08 5.89 3.90
CA PRO A 358 13.10 7.03 4.82
C PRO A 358 13.89 6.78 6.09
N LEU A 359 14.04 5.52 6.52
CA LEU A 359 14.71 5.13 7.77
C LEU A 359 16.14 4.65 7.57
N ALA A 360 16.70 4.75 6.36
CA ALA A 360 18.11 4.50 6.13
C ALA A 360 18.95 5.40 7.04
N ALA A 361 19.91 4.83 7.79
CA ALA A 361 20.73 5.56 8.75
C ALA A 361 22.11 4.89 8.96
N PRO A 362 23.00 4.91 7.96
CA PRO A 362 24.27 4.20 7.97
C PRO A 362 25.27 4.73 9.00
N TRP A 363 25.19 6.00 9.38
CA TRP A 363 26.03 6.60 10.44
C TRP A 363 25.34 6.67 11.81
N LYS A 364 24.18 6.02 11.96
CA LYS A 364 23.50 5.92 13.26
C LYS A 364 24.38 5.17 14.27
N ARG A 365 24.38 5.59 15.53
CA ARG A 365 25.10 4.94 16.64
C ARG A 365 24.12 4.60 17.77
N PRO A 366 23.24 3.60 17.59
CA PRO A 366 22.25 3.25 18.58
C PRO A 366 22.91 2.70 19.87
N PRO A 367 22.32 2.92 21.06
CA PRO A 367 22.73 2.19 22.25
C PRO A 367 22.48 0.69 22.08
N LEU A 368 23.21 -0.15 22.80
CA LEU A 368 22.81 -1.55 22.96
C LEU A 368 21.73 -1.61 24.04
N LEU A 369 20.50 -1.96 23.65
CA LEU A 369 19.35 -2.05 24.54
C LEU A 369 18.97 -3.51 24.81
N THR A 370 18.52 -3.79 26.01
CA THR A 370 17.89 -5.06 26.38
C THR A 370 16.66 -4.78 27.21
N LEU A 371 15.56 -5.50 26.95
CA LEU A 371 14.32 -5.42 27.71
C LEU A 371 14.00 -6.80 28.31
N LEU A 372 13.81 -6.86 29.63
CA LEU A 372 13.56 -8.11 30.35
C LEU A 372 12.36 -7.98 31.29
N SER A 373 11.66 -9.10 31.49
CA SER A 373 10.69 -9.29 32.58
C SER A 373 11.45 -9.66 33.86
N LEU A 374 11.16 -8.97 34.97
CA LEU A 374 11.72 -9.27 36.31
C LEU A 374 10.73 -10.02 37.21
N ASN A 375 9.72 -10.64 36.62
CA ASN A 375 8.66 -11.31 37.36
C ASN A 375 9.09 -12.73 37.74
N GLU A 376 8.82 -13.14 38.99
CA GLU A 376 9.08 -14.49 39.50
C GLU A 376 8.01 -15.47 39.01
N THR A 377 8.00 -15.74 37.70
CA THR A 377 7.07 -16.68 37.07
C THR A 377 7.81 -17.55 36.07
N ASP A 378 7.45 -18.83 35.98
CA ASP A 378 7.95 -19.71 34.93
C ASP A 378 7.65 -19.12 33.55
N GLU A 379 8.57 -19.33 32.61
CA GLU A 379 8.43 -18.86 31.24
C GLU A 379 7.10 -19.32 30.63
N GLY A 380 6.34 -18.39 30.04
CA GLY A 380 5.03 -18.66 29.47
C GLY A 380 3.85 -18.64 30.46
N THR A 381 4.09 -18.47 31.76
CA THR A 381 3.00 -18.27 32.73
C THR A 381 2.39 -16.88 32.58
N PRO A 382 1.05 -16.75 32.41
CA PRO A 382 0.42 -15.43 32.34
C PRO A 382 0.64 -14.62 33.61
N LEU A 383 0.96 -13.33 33.43
CA LEU A 383 1.15 -12.37 34.52
C LEU A 383 -0.18 -11.95 35.15
N SER A 384 -0.17 -11.70 36.45
CA SER A 384 -1.33 -11.25 37.22
C SER A 384 -0.89 -10.34 38.37
N GLY A 385 -1.67 -9.29 38.66
CA GLY A 385 -1.32 -8.31 39.71
C GLY A 385 -0.23 -7.32 39.28
N GLN A 386 0.90 -7.29 40.00
CA GLN A 386 2.00 -6.36 39.72
C GLN A 386 3.04 -7.04 38.82
N ALA A 387 3.46 -6.34 37.76
CA ALA A 387 4.53 -6.79 36.90
C ALA A 387 5.66 -5.74 36.79
N THR A 388 6.89 -6.20 36.78
CA THR A 388 8.09 -5.36 36.66
C THR A 388 8.90 -5.74 35.43
N PHE A 389 9.34 -4.73 34.69
CA PHE A 389 10.18 -4.84 33.51
C PHE A 389 11.41 -3.94 33.66
N MET A 390 12.51 -4.33 33.04
CA MET A 390 13.77 -3.57 33.08
C MET A 390 14.30 -3.38 31.67
N ALA A 391 14.51 -2.13 31.29
CA ALA A 391 15.22 -1.73 30.10
C ALA A 391 16.65 -1.30 30.48
N SER A 392 17.67 -2.01 29.99
CA SER A 392 19.07 -1.66 30.22
C SER A 392 19.71 -1.24 28.91
N ALA A 393 20.31 -0.06 28.89
CA ALA A 393 21.01 0.45 27.72
C ALA A 393 22.49 0.68 28.06
N LEU A 394 23.39 0.19 27.22
CA LEU A 394 24.81 0.53 27.28
C LEU A 394 25.08 1.68 26.31
N GLY A 395 25.62 2.79 26.83
CA GLY A 395 26.02 3.95 26.06
C GLY A 395 26.86 4.93 26.89
N ASP A 396 27.72 5.70 26.22
CA ASP A 396 28.65 6.66 26.84
C ASP A 396 28.00 7.98 27.30
N SER A 397 26.66 8.06 27.31
CA SER A 397 25.90 9.28 27.63
C SER A 397 24.62 8.95 28.37
N PRO A 398 24.00 9.93 29.07
CA PRO A 398 22.72 9.73 29.74
C PRO A 398 21.70 9.16 28.78
N VAL A 399 21.04 8.07 29.20
CA VAL A 399 20.00 7.42 28.41
C VAL A 399 18.63 7.88 28.90
N THR A 400 17.77 8.25 27.95
CA THR A 400 16.34 8.42 28.23
C THR A 400 15.54 7.21 27.75
N TYR A 401 14.53 6.80 28.52
CA TYR A 401 13.66 5.67 28.19
C TYR A 401 12.24 6.14 27.88
N LEU A 402 11.67 5.61 26.81
CA LEU A 402 10.24 5.65 26.51
C LEU A 402 9.72 4.21 26.45
N PHE A 403 8.57 3.98 27.07
CA PHE A 403 7.88 2.70 27.00
C PHE A 403 6.56 2.85 26.25
N LEU A 404 6.26 1.89 25.37
CA LEU A 404 4.98 1.78 24.69
C LEU A 404 4.32 0.47 25.10
N MET A 405 3.04 0.53 25.50
CA MET A 405 2.17 -0.63 25.68
C MET A 405 1.27 -0.75 24.47
N ASP A 406 1.30 -1.88 23.77
CA ASP A 406 0.47 -2.14 22.59
C ASP A 406 0.55 -1.00 21.55
N GLY A 407 1.78 -0.51 21.31
CA GLY A 407 2.06 0.60 20.39
C GLY A 407 1.73 2.00 20.91
N ARG A 408 1.33 2.16 22.18
CA ARG A 408 0.97 3.46 22.77
C ARG A 408 1.91 3.89 23.89
N PRO A 409 2.41 5.14 23.88
CA PRO A 409 3.25 5.67 24.96
C PRO A 409 2.62 5.54 26.34
N ILE A 410 3.39 5.07 27.32
CA ILE A 410 3.00 5.01 28.73
C ILE A 410 3.67 6.16 29.48
N ALA A 411 2.92 6.85 30.35
CA ALA A 411 3.49 7.84 31.24
C ALA A 411 4.45 7.16 32.24
N HIS A 412 5.75 7.45 32.11
CA HIS A 412 6.80 6.87 32.96
C HIS A 412 7.68 7.96 33.58
N PRO A 413 7.25 8.56 34.71
CA PRO A 413 7.94 9.71 35.29
C PRO A 413 9.31 9.33 35.89
N GLY A 414 10.29 10.21 35.69
CA GLY A 414 11.61 10.10 36.34
C GLY A 414 12.66 9.33 35.54
N ASN A 415 12.40 9.00 34.26
CA ASN A 415 13.36 8.41 33.33
C ASN A 415 14.08 7.16 33.89
N LYS A 416 13.31 6.27 34.51
CA LYS A 416 13.86 5.05 35.11
C LYS A 416 13.95 3.94 34.07
N SER A 417 15.00 3.13 34.15
CA SER A 417 15.13 1.87 33.40
C SER A 417 14.08 0.83 33.78
N GLU A 418 13.60 0.87 35.02
CA GLU A 418 12.57 -0.02 35.54
C GLU A 418 11.16 0.53 35.26
N LEU A 419 10.28 -0.28 34.67
CA LEU A 419 8.86 -0.02 34.51
C LEU A 419 8.05 -0.99 35.39
N ARG A 420 7.18 -0.44 36.24
CA ARG A 420 6.21 -1.22 37.03
C ARG A 420 4.81 -0.96 36.52
N ILE A 421 4.06 -2.03 36.27
CA ILE A 421 2.68 -1.96 35.82
C ILE A 421 1.77 -2.79 36.71
N ASP A 422 0.53 -2.32 36.84
CA ASP A 422 -0.56 -3.10 37.42
C ASP A 422 -1.34 -3.78 36.31
N THR A 423 -1.09 -5.08 36.08
CA THR A 423 -1.71 -5.84 34.99
C THR A 423 -3.22 -5.96 35.14
N ARG A 424 -3.79 -5.71 36.33
CA ARG A 424 -5.25 -5.67 36.54
C ARG A 424 -5.93 -4.54 35.75
N GLN A 425 -5.16 -3.50 35.41
CA GLN A 425 -5.61 -2.39 34.58
C GLN A 425 -5.59 -2.74 33.08
N LEU A 426 -4.83 -3.77 32.70
CA LEU A 426 -4.77 -4.28 31.35
C LEU A 426 -5.94 -5.24 31.06
N PHE A 427 -6.09 -5.55 29.77
CA PHE A 427 -6.95 -6.63 29.30
C PHE A 427 -6.28 -7.98 29.60
N ASP A 428 -7.05 -9.07 29.57
CA ASP A 428 -6.44 -10.39 29.58
C ASP A 428 -5.95 -10.72 28.16
N GLY A 429 -5.00 -11.65 28.03
CA GLY A 429 -4.40 -12.01 26.75
C GLY A 429 -3.07 -11.30 26.49
N TYR A 430 -2.67 -11.29 25.22
CA TYR A 430 -1.35 -10.81 24.81
C TYR A 430 -1.23 -9.29 24.82
N HIS A 431 -0.07 -8.83 25.28
CA HIS A 431 0.39 -7.45 25.25
C HIS A 431 1.81 -7.36 24.71
N GLU A 432 2.09 -6.28 23.97
CA GLU A 432 3.44 -5.92 23.54
C GLU A 432 3.97 -4.76 24.40
N LEU A 433 5.08 -4.98 25.10
CA LEU A 433 5.85 -3.90 25.71
C LEU A 433 7.05 -3.57 24.82
N ARG A 434 7.16 -2.31 24.39
CA ARG A 434 8.33 -1.81 23.68
C ARG A 434 9.08 -0.81 24.55
N ALA A 435 10.36 -1.02 24.75
CA ALA A 435 11.26 -0.04 25.34
C ALA A 435 12.06 0.64 24.23
N ILE A 436 12.24 1.95 24.34
CA ILE A 436 13.08 2.74 23.47
C ILE A 436 14.10 3.46 24.35
N ALA A 437 15.37 3.36 24.00
CA ALA A 437 16.47 4.05 24.67
C ALA A 437 17.08 5.11 23.75
N TYR A 438 17.24 6.32 24.28
CA TYR A 438 17.80 7.47 23.57
C TYR A 438 19.14 7.89 24.16
N ILE A 439 20.17 8.01 23.33
CA ILE A 439 21.47 8.61 23.71
C ILE A 439 21.45 10.10 23.36
N ASP A 440 21.64 10.95 24.36
CA ASP A 440 21.64 12.41 24.23
C ASP A 440 22.65 12.95 23.21
N GLY A 441 22.20 13.90 22.38
CA GLY A 441 23.01 14.59 21.38
C GLY A 441 22.17 15.49 20.47
N PRO A 442 22.79 16.32 19.61
CA PRO A 442 22.07 17.16 18.64
C PRO A 442 21.16 16.32 17.72
N VAL A 443 21.63 15.12 17.36
CA VAL A 443 20.85 14.06 16.73
C VAL A 443 20.83 12.86 17.68
N ARG A 444 19.83 12.79 18.57
CA ARG A 444 19.70 11.69 19.55
C ARG A 444 19.53 10.36 18.83
N GLN A 445 20.42 9.43 19.15
CA GLN A 445 20.43 8.09 18.58
C GLN A 445 19.52 7.19 19.40
N GLN A 446 18.76 6.30 18.75
CA GLN A 446 17.82 5.43 19.46
C GLN A 446 17.93 3.96 19.09
N ALA A 447 17.68 3.10 20.07
CA ALA A 447 17.44 1.67 19.90
C ALA A 447 16.08 1.32 20.52
N SER A 448 15.44 0.28 20.01
CA SER A 448 14.19 -0.23 20.57
C SER A 448 14.26 -1.73 20.73
N GLU A 449 13.69 -2.24 21.81
CA GLU A 449 13.53 -3.66 22.10
C GLU A 449 12.07 -3.93 22.45
N THR A 450 11.58 -5.10 22.04
CA THR A 450 10.18 -5.49 22.20
C THR A 450 10.09 -6.79 22.99
N LEU A 451 9.15 -6.84 23.93
CA LEU A 451 8.87 -8.02 24.74
C LEU A 451 7.35 -8.28 24.74
N GLY A 452 6.97 -9.46 24.26
CA GLY A 452 5.59 -9.95 24.36
C GLY A 452 5.33 -10.62 25.71
N PHE A 453 4.17 -10.40 26.30
CA PHE A 453 3.73 -11.10 27.51
C PHE A 453 2.22 -11.29 27.51
N VAL A 454 1.73 -12.24 28.33
CA VAL A 454 0.29 -12.54 28.45
C VAL A 454 -0.16 -12.16 29.86
N CYS A 455 -1.29 -11.47 29.97
CA CYS A 455 -1.97 -11.21 31.24
C CYS A 455 -3.16 -12.16 31.42
N ASN A 456 -3.41 -12.58 32.66
CA ASN A 456 -4.64 -13.32 33.00
C ASN A 456 -5.12 -12.92 34.41
N ASN A 457 -5.95 -11.88 34.48
CA ASN A 457 -6.50 -11.38 35.73
C ASN A 457 -7.97 -11.77 35.94
N ARG A 458 -8.64 -12.28 34.89
CA ARG A 458 -10.09 -12.57 34.88
C ARG A 458 -10.41 -13.98 34.37
N ASP A 459 -9.41 -14.86 34.29
CA ASP A 459 -9.52 -16.24 33.81
C ASP A 459 -10.05 -16.31 32.36
N ARG A 460 -9.60 -15.40 31.48
CA ARG A 460 -10.02 -15.36 30.08
C ARG A 460 -8.84 -15.54 29.13
N GLN A 461 -8.96 -16.44 28.16
CA GLN A 461 -7.94 -16.72 27.14
C GLN A 461 -8.58 -17.01 25.78
N VAL A 462 -7.85 -16.70 24.72
CA VAL A 462 -8.21 -17.07 23.33
C VAL A 462 -6.96 -17.55 22.59
N LYS A 463 -7.11 -18.61 21.79
CA LYS A 463 -6.04 -19.21 20.97
C LYS A 463 -6.54 -19.53 19.57
N ILE A 464 -5.62 -19.48 18.61
CA ILE A 464 -5.82 -19.99 17.25
C ILE A 464 -5.34 -21.45 17.21
N LEU A 465 -6.11 -22.36 16.62
CA LEU A 465 -5.82 -23.81 16.66
C LEU A 465 -5.29 -24.39 15.34
N ASP A 466 -5.68 -23.83 14.19
CA ASP A 466 -5.48 -24.47 12.88
C ASP A 466 -4.31 -23.90 12.08
N LEU A 467 -3.54 -23.00 12.69
CA LEU A 467 -2.47 -22.29 12.02
C LEU A 467 -1.22 -22.27 12.90
N GLU A 468 -0.07 -22.46 12.28
CA GLU A 468 1.23 -22.50 12.96
C GLU A 468 2.07 -21.25 12.66
N PRO A 469 2.93 -20.81 13.60
CA PRO A 469 3.84 -19.69 13.35
C PRO A 469 4.73 -19.92 12.13
N GLY A 470 4.77 -18.95 11.22
CA GLY A 470 5.53 -19.01 9.97
C GLY A 470 4.90 -19.83 8.86
N GLN A 471 3.66 -20.32 9.05
CA GLN A 471 2.95 -21.06 8.01
C GLN A 471 2.79 -20.22 6.74
N VAL A 472 3.03 -20.87 5.60
CA VAL A 472 2.85 -20.28 4.27
C VAL A 472 1.40 -20.47 3.83
N LEU A 473 0.74 -19.38 3.43
CA LEU A 473 -0.64 -19.37 2.93
C LEU A 473 -0.67 -18.89 1.48
N GLU A 474 -1.56 -19.48 0.69
CA GLU A 474 -1.76 -19.07 -0.71
C GLU A 474 -2.75 -17.90 -0.80
N LEU A 475 -2.38 -16.86 -1.56
CA LEU A 475 -3.09 -15.57 -1.63
C LEU A 475 -4.58 -15.71 -1.99
N HIS A 476 -4.89 -16.66 -2.88
CA HIS A 476 -6.24 -16.87 -3.41
C HIS A 476 -7.03 -17.98 -2.70
N GLN A 477 -6.52 -18.50 -1.58
CA GLN A 477 -7.12 -19.62 -0.86
C GLN A 477 -7.60 -19.18 0.54
N PRO A 478 -8.90 -18.87 0.72
CA PRO A 478 -9.44 -18.59 2.04
C PRO A 478 -9.44 -19.83 2.93
N LEU A 479 -9.26 -19.65 4.23
CA LEU A 479 -9.21 -20.71 5.24
C LEU A 479 -10.19 -20.48 6.37
N ALA A 480 -10.77 -21.56 6.88
CA ALA A 480 -11.51 -21.56 8.13
C ALA A 480 -10.54 -21.75 9.29
N VAL A 481 -10.57 -20.85 10.26
CA VAL A 481 -9.69 -20.81 11.42
C VAL A 481 -10.51 -21.07 12.67
N ARG A 482 -10.25 -22.18 13.36
CA ARG A 482 -10.86 -22.48 14.66
C ARG A 482 -10.12 -21.77 15.79
N LEU A 483 -10.92 -21.29 16.74
CA LEU A 483 -10.47 -20.66 17.96
C LEU A 483 -10.85 -21.51 19.17
N GLU A 484 -9.95 -21.55 20.15
CA GLU A 484 -10.24 -22.04 21.50
C GLU A 484 -10.40 -20.83 22.42
N ILE A 485 -11.49 -20.79 23.19
CA ILE A 485 -11.75 -19.74 24.18
C ILE A 485 -11.97 -20.38 25.53
N THR A 486 -11.16 -19.99 26.51
CA THR A 486 -11.29 -20.42 27.90
C THR A 486 -11.75 -19.24 28.74
N ALA A 487 -12.97 -19.29 29.26
CA ALA A 487 -13.54 -18.27 30.13
C ALA A 487 -14.69 -18.85 30.98
N LYS A 488 -14.98 -18.21 32.13
CA LYS A 488 -16.13 -18.56 32.98
C LYS A 488 -17.48 -18.19 32.37
N GLU A 489 -17.49 -17.18 31.52
CA GLU A 489 -18.65 -16.67 30.80
C GLU A 489 -18.38 -16.72 29.29
N PRO A 490 -19.39 -16.89 28.43
CA PRO A 490 -19.18 -16.84 26.99
C PRO A 490 -18.82 -15.43 26.52
N PRO A 491 -17.97 -15.29 25.48
CA PRO A 491 -17.83 -14.02 24.80
C PRO A 491 -19.14 -13.63 24.10
N VAL A 492 -19.33 -12.33 23.86
CA VAL A 492 -20.44 -11.81 23.05
C VAL A 492 -20.07 -11.74 21.56
N GLN A 493 -18.78 -11.59 21.28
CA GLN A 493 -18.27 -11.46 19.92
C GLN A 493 -16.86 -12.05 19.84
N ILE A 494 -16.55 -12.64 18.69
CA ILE A 494 -15.21 -13.07 18.32
C ILE A 494 -14.80 -12.39 17.01
N ALA A 495 -13.51 -12.14 16.85
CA ALA A 495 -12.95 -11.55 15.64
C ALA A 495 -11.55 -12.10 15.35
N LEU A 496 -11.19 -12.11 14.07
CA LEU A 496 -9.83 -12.31 13.60
C LEU A 496 -9.35 -10.96 13.08
N ILE A 497 -8.19 -10.50 13.55
CA ILE A 497 -7.64 -9.21 13.20
C ILE A 497 -6.22 -9.34 12.66
N SER A 498 -5.79 -8.35 11.88
CA SER A 498 -4.40 -8.14 11.49
C SER A 498 -4.12 -6.64 11.39
N GLN A 499 -3.07 -6.16 12.05
CA GLN A 499 -2.64 -4.75 11.98
C GLN A 499 -3.82 -3.76 12.23
N GLU A 500 -4.62 -4.00 13.28
CA GLU A 500 -5.85 -3.27 13.64
C GLU A 500 -7.04 -3.40 12.66
N ARG A 501 -6.93 -4.17 11.57
CA ARG A 501 -8.03 -4.46 10.63
C ARG A 501 -8.78 -5.71 11.03
N VAL A 502 -10.11 -5.65 11.05
CA VAL A 502 -10.98 -6.81 11.26
C VAL A 502 -11.09 -7.61 9.96
N LEU A 503 -10.60 -8.84 9.97
CA LEU A 503 -10.68 -9.78 8.85
C LEU A 503 -12.03 -10.48 8.83
N ASP A 504 -12.45 -11.02 9.96
CA ASP A 504 -13.77 -11.62 10.10
C ASP A 504 -14.26 -11.47 11.54
N ARG A 505 -15.58 -11.50 11.72
CA ARG A 505 -16.23 -11.39 13.02
C ARG A 505 -17.52 -12.21 13.06
N SER A 506 -17.79 -12.81 14.20
CA SER A 506 -19.04 -13.54 14.46
C SER A 506 -19.54 -13.27 15.86
N GLY A 507 -20.86 -13.41 16.05
CA GLY A 507 -21.44 -13.52 17.38
C GLY A 507 -21.01 -14.83 18.01
N ALA A 508 -20.76 -14.84 19.31
CA ALA A 508 -20.40 -16.06 20.02
C ALA A 508 -21.65 -16.69 20.65
N GLN A 509 -21.87 -17.99 20.36
CA GLN A 509 -22.92 -18.80 20.97
C GLN A 509 -22.32 -19.96 21.77
N LEU A 510 -22.91 -20.26 22.91
CA LEU A 510 -22.46 -21.33 23.81
C LEU A 510 -22.63 -22.69 23.12
N GLY A 511 -21.57 -23.50 23.08
CA GLY A 511 -21.59 -24.87 22.50
C GLY A 511 -21.30 -24.95 20.99
N GLN A 512 -21.06 -23.84 20.31
CA GLN A 512 -20.64 -23.81 18.90
C GLN A 512 -19.11 -23.77 18.80
N ALA A 513 -18.54 -24.45 17.80
CA ALA A 513 -17.14 -24.25 17.44
C ALA A 513 -16.93 -22.82 16.95
N PHE A 514 -15.97 -22.10 17.55
CA PHE A 514 -15.63 -20.74 17.17
C PHE A 514 -14.77 -20.73 15.90
N THR A 515 -15.41 -20.67 14.74
CA THR A 515 -14.71 -20.66 13.45
C THR A 515 -14.88 -19.30 12.78
N LEU A 516 -13.78 -18.74 12.27
CA LEU A 516 -13.74 -17.50 11.50
C LEU A 516 -13.05 -17.72 10.15
N ASN A 517 -13.38 -16.90 9.16
CA ASN A 517 -12.74 -16.93 7.85
C ASN A 517 -11.49 -16.04 7.82
N LEU A 518 -10.37 -16.62 7.41
CA LEU A 518 -9.16 -15.90 7.03
C LEU A 518 -9.08 -15.87 5.51
N ASP A 519 -9.25 -14.69 4.93
CA ASP A 519 -9.05 -14.45 3.50
C ASP A 519 -7.68 -13.77 3.27
N PRO A 520 -6.65 -14.51 2.80
CA PRO A 520 -5.32 -13.94 2.54
C PRO A 520 -5.35 -12.79 1.53
N LEU A 521 -6.32 -12.74 0.61
CA LEU A 521 -6.43 -11.67 -0.38
C LEU A 521 -6.62 -10.29 0.28
N ARG A 522 -7.30 -10.25 1.43
CA ARG A 522 -7.52 -9.00 2.19
C ARG A 522 -6.25 -8.52 2.91
N LEU A 523 -5.32 -9.43 3.17
CA LEU A 523 -4.04 -9.15 3.83
C LEU A 523 -2.93 -8.80 2.83
N GLY A 524 -3.02 -9.35 1.61
CA GLY A 524 -2.03 -9.19 0.57
C GLY A 524 -0.79 -10.05 0.81
N GLU A 525 0.06 -10.13 -0.22
CA GLU A 525 1.30 -10.91 -0.19
C GLU A 525 2.29 -10.39 0.87
N GLY A 526 3.18 -11.28 1.34
CA GLY A 526 4.28 -10.95 2.25
C GLY A 526 4.04 -11.39 3.69
N PRO A 527 4.96 -11.01 4.61
CA PRO A 527 4.87 -11.35 6.01
C PRO A 527 3.72 -10.59 6.68
N VAL A 528 2.86 -11.30 7.38
CA VAL A 528 1.71 -10.74 8.11
C VAL A 528 1.59 -11.37 9.49
N GLN A 529 0.79 -10.76 10.37
CA GLN A 529 0.46 -11.31 11.67
C GLN A 529 -1.04 -11.29 11.87
N VAL A 530 -1.62 -12.38 12.37
CA VAL A 530 -3.05 -12.47 12.71
C VAL A 530 -3.23 -12.72 14.21
N GLN A 531 -4.29 -12.15 14.78
CA GLN A 531 -4.67 -12.35 16.18
C GLN A 531 -6.15 -12.69 16.28
N ALA A 532 -6.48 -13.59 17.19
CA ALA A 532 -7.85 -13.81 17.60
C ALA A 532 -8.22 -12.88 18.75
N VAL A 533 -9.43 -12.35 18.71
CA VAL A 533 -9.98 -11.45 19.73
C VAL A 533 -11.32 -12.00 20.19
N ALA A 534 -11.53 -12.07 21.50
CA ALA A 534 -12.82 -12.37 22.13
C ALA A 534 -13.26 -11.18 22.98
N VAL A 535 -14.47 -10.67 22.74
CA VAL A 535 -15.05 -9.54 23.49
C VAL A 535 -16.16 -10.07 24.39
N PHE A 536 -16.20 -9.60 25.63
CA PHE A 536 -17.14 -10.03 26.66
C PHE A 536 -18.19 -8.95 26.96
N SER A 537 -19.20 -9.30 27.76
CA SER A 537 -20.36 -8.44 28.09
C SER A 537 -19.95 -7.13 28.79
N ASP A 538 -18.81 -7.14 29.50
CA ASP A 538 -18.19 -5.98 30.14
C ASP A 538 -17.40 -5.07 29.17
N LYS A 539 -17.49 -5.35 27.86
CA LYS A 539 -16.76 -4.68 26.77
C LYS A 539 -15.24 -4.81 26.83
N ARG A 540 -14.71 -5.72 27.66
CA ARG A 540 -13.27 -6.02 27.68
C ARG A 540 -12.95 -7.08 26.64
N ALA A 541 -11.91 -6.83 25.87
CA ALA A 541 -11.38 -7.76 24.90
C ALA A 541 -10.32 -8.67 25.52
N VAL A 542 -10.09 -9.82 24.91
CA VAL A 542 -8.96 -10.71 25.16
C VAL A 542 -8.32 -11.03 23.83
N ARG A 543 -7.00 -10.90 23.73
CA ARG A 543 -6.24 -11.11 22.49
C ARG A 543 -5.35 -12.34 22.59
N SER A 544 -5.28 -13.13 21.53
CA SER A 544 -4.26 -14.18 21.40
C SER A 544 -2.89 -13.54 21.16
N PRO A 545 -1.78 -14.25 21.39
CA PRO A 545 -0.50 -13.87 20.80
C PRO A 545 -0.62 -13.66 19.28
N PRO A 546 0.15 -12.72 18.69
CA PRO A 546 0.22 -12.57 17.25
C PRO A 546 0.81 -13.83 16.63
N LEU A 547 0.11 -14.35 15.64
CA LEU A 547 0.53 -15.51 14.86
C LEU A 547 1.16 -15.01 13.55
N PRO A 548 2.49 -15.09 13.40
CA PRO A 548 3.14 -14.71 12.16
C PRO A 548 2.82 -15.71 11.05
N LEU A 549 2.54 -15.22 9.85
CA LEU A 549 2.23 -15.99 8.65
C LEU A 549 2.97 -15.38 7.45
N LEU A 550 3.19 -16.17 6.41
CA LEU A 550 3.71 -15.71 5.14
C LEU A 550 2.69 -15.95 4.03
N ILE A 551 2.18 -14.90 3.40
CA ILE A 551 1.27 -15.04 2.26
C ILE A 551 2.10 -14.97 0.98
N VAL A 552 1.88 -15.92 0.09
CA VAL A 552 2.53 -16.03 -1.22
C VAL A 552 1.50 -16.15 -2.32
N ASN A 553 1.86 -15.74 -3.53
CA ASN A 553 1.05 -15.92 -4.73
C ASN A 553 1.73 -16.98 -5.61
N HIS A 554 1.38 -18.25 -5.42
CA HIS A 554 1.84 -19.30 -6.32
C HIS A 554 0.98 -19.28 -7.59
N THR A 555 1.61 -18.98 -8.73
CA THR A 555 0.99 -19.06 -10.07
C THR A 555 0.50 -20.46 -10.47
N THR A 556 0.64 -21.45 -9.59
CA THR A 556 0.21 -22.82 -9.84
C THR A 556 -1.21 -22.96 -9.28
N PRO A 557 -2.23 -23.23 -10.12
CA PRO A 557 -3.57 -23.43 -9.61
C PRO A 557 -3.57 -24.57 -8.58
N PRO A 558 -4.35 -24.45 -7.48
CA PRO A 558 -4.45 -25.51 -6.49
C PRO A 558 -4.90 -26.82 -7.16
N PRO A 559 -4.51 -27.99 -6.61
CA PRO A 559 -5.02 -29.27 -7.09
C PRO A 559 -6.55 -29.23 -7.12
N ALA A 560 -7.13 -29.73 -8.21
CA ALA A 560 -8.56 -29.72 -8.42
C ALA A 560 -9.28 -30.31 -7.20
N PRO A 561 -10.35 -29.66 -6.70
CA PRO A 561 -11.11 -30.21 -5.59
C PRO A 561 -11.66 -31.60 -5.95
N GLN A 562 -11.55 -32.54 -5.02
CA GLN A 562 -12.21 -33.84 -5.13
C GLN A 562 -13.68 -33.66 -4.79
N VAL A 563 -14.55 -34.02 -5.72
CA VAL A 563 -16.01 -33.94 -5.57
C VAL A 563 -16.54 -35.35 -5.37
N GLU A 564 -17.13 -35.60 -4.21
CA GLU A 564 -17.84 -36.84 -3.90
C GLU A 564 -19.33 -36.52 -3.79
N SER A 565 -20.18 -37.30 -4.45
CA SER A 565 -21.63 -37.20 -4.28
C SER A 565 -22.18 -38.49 -3.69
N SER A 566 -23.09 -38.34 -2.72
CA SER A 566 -23.79 -39.47 -2.09
C SER A 566 -25.26 -39.12 -1.89
N TRP A 567 -26.14 -40.07 -2.19
CA TRP A 567 -27.56 -39.93 -1.88
C TRP A 567 -27.78 -40.12 -0.37
N ASN A 568 -28.44 -39.16 0.29
CA ASN A 568 -28.84 -39.28 1.68
C ASN A 568 -30.33 -39.65 1.75
N GLU A 569 -30.61 -40.90 2.14
CA GLU A 569 -31.97 -41.46 2.20
C GLU A 569 -32.87 -40.78 3.23
N GLU A 570 -32.35 -40.30 4.37
CA GLU A 570 -33.13 -39.59 5.38
C GLU A 570 -33.55 -38.19 4.94
N LEU A 571 -32.70 -37.52 4.14
CA LEU A 571 -32.92 -36.14 3.71
C LEU A 571 -33.58 -36.03 2.33
N GLY A 572 -33.65 -37.13 1.56
CA GLY A 572 -34.18 -37.14 0.19
C GLY A 572 -33.41 -36.20 -0.76
N LYS A 573 -32.10 -36.03 -0.53
CA LYS A 573 -31.24 -35.08 -1.25
C LYS A 573 -29.91 -35.73 -1.62
N THR A 574 -29.31 -35.24 -2.71
CA THR A 574 -27.91 -35.52 -3.03
C THR A 574 -27.03 -34.61 -2.18
N VAL A 575 -26.17 -35.22 -1.37
CA VAL A 575 -25.13 -34.51 -0.61
C VAL A 575 -23.87 -34.54 -1.46
N VAL A 576 -23.43 -33.36 -1.87
CA VAL A 576 -22.16 -33.17 -2.58
C VAL A 576 -21.14 -32.66 -1.59
N THR A 577 -20.09 -33.44 -1.38
CA THR A 577 -18.94 -33.08 -0.54
C THR A 577 -17.78 -32.70 -1.44
N ILE A 578 -17.38 -31.44 -1.34
CA ILE A 578 -16.20 -30.92 -2.04
C ILE A 578 -15.04 -30.89 -1.05
N THR A 579 -13.99 -31.64 -1.35
CA THR A 579 -12.76 -31.72 -0.57
C THR A 579 -11.63 -31.09 -1.37
N THR A 580 -11.05 -30.00 -0.88
CA THR A 580 -9.89 -29.38 -1.54
C THR A 580 -8.61 -30.06 -1.04
N PRO A 581 -7.83 -30.75 -1.90
CA PRO A 581 -6.61 -31.44 -1.48
C PRO A 581 -5.63 -30.47 -0.82
N GLY A 582 -5.08 -30.85 0.35
CA GLY A 582 -4.17 -30.00 1.12
C GLY A 582 -4.86 -29.02 2.08
N THR A 583 -6.18 -29.09 2.26
CA THR A 583 -6.92 -28.29 3.26
C THR A 583 -7.81 -29.16 4.15
N ASN A 584 -8.17 -28.64 5.34
CA ASN A 584 -9.21 -29.22 6.20
C ASN A 584 -10.63 -28.71 5.85
N LEU A 585 -10.79 -27.98 4.74
CA LEU A 585 -12.06 -27.41 4.32
C LEU A 585 -12.92 -28.48 3.62
N LYS A 586 -14.09 -28.77 4.21
CA LYS A 586 -15.14 -29.58 3.59
C LYS A 586 -16.36 -28.71 3.38
N TYR A 587 -16.74 -28.52 2.11
CA TYR A 587 -17.99 -27.87 1.77
C TYR A 587 -19.04 -28.94 1.48
N GLN A 588 -20.12 -28.95 2.25
CA GLN A 588 -21.25 -29.84 2.04
C GLN A 588 -22.44 -29.04 1.50
N TRP A 589 -22.88 -29.43 0.31
CA TRP A 589 -24.05 -28.86 -0.34
C TRP A 589 -25.14 -29.91 -0.42
N GLN A 590 -26.39 -29.50 -0.17
CA GLN A 590 -27.56 -30.35 -0.28
C GLN A 590 -28.46 -29.81 -1.38
N ALA A 591 -28.55 -30.53 -2.49
CA ALA A 591 -29.41 -30.15 -3.61
C ALA A 591 -30.45 -31.26 -3.87
N ALA A 592 -31.67 -30.86 -4.19
CA ALA A 592 -32.71 -31.75 -4.69
C ALA A 592 -32.78 -31.59 -6.22
N LEU A 593 -32.41 -32.62 -6.99
CA LEU A 593 -32.55 -32.61 -8.46
C LEU A 593 -32.94 -34.01 -8.99
N PRO A 594 -33.82 -34.09 -10.02
CA PRO A 594 -34.14 -35.32 -10.74
C PRO A 594 -33.18 -35.56 -11.94
N LEU A 595 -32.94 -36.84 -12.25
CA LEU A 595 -32.01 -37.38 -13.28
C LEU A 595 -32.63 -37.55 -14.68
N THR A 596 -31.80 -37.54 -15.75
CA THR A 596 -31.82 -38.40 -16.99
C THR A 596 -30.92 -37.79 -18.10
N GLU A 597 -30.31 -38.43 -19.12
CA GLU A 597 -29.57 -39.70 -19.37
C GLU A 597 -28.86 -39.56 -20.77
N ASP A 598 -27.71 -40.23 -21.00
CA ASP A 598 -27.11 -40.77 -22.26
C ASP A 598 -26.38 -39.97 -23.42
N LYS A 599 -25.03 -40.22 -23.53
CA LYS A 599 -24.16 -40.76 -24.65
C LYS A 599 -23.51 -39.95 -25.84
N THR A 600 -22.17 -39.79 -25.76
CA THR A 600 -20.96 -40.13 -26.62
C THR A 600 -20.77 -39.93 -28.17
N PHE A 601 -19.77 -39.09 -28.54
CA PHE A 601 -18.55 -39.17 -29.42
C PHE A 601 -18.41 -40.02 -30.74
N GLU A 602 -18.01 -39.41 -31.90
CA GLU A 602 -16.84 -39.74 -32.81
C GLU A 602 -16.82 -39.13 -34.26
N GLN A 603 -15.61 -38.99 -34.85
CA GLN A 603 -15.15 -38.74 -36.26
C GLN A 603 -14.83 -37.28 -36.73
N LEU A 604 -13.57 -36.81 -36.92
CA LEU A 604 -12.53 -37.04 -38.00
C LEU A 604 -12.91 -36.33 -39.33
N VAL A 605 -12.19 -35.37 -39.96
CA VAL A 605 -10.80 -35.40 -40.55
C VAL A 605 -10.34 -33.97 -41.02
N HIS A 606 -9.02 -33.74 -41.04
CA HIS A 606 -8.14 -32.65 -41.61
C HIS A 606 -8.12 -32.63 -43.18
N PRO A 607 -7.16 -32.06 -43.97
CA PRO A 607 -6.26 -30.87 -43.93
C PRO A 607 -6.39 -29.97 -45.23
N GLN A 608 -6.14 -28.65 -45.31
CA GLN A 608 -4.85 -27.93 -45.50
C GLN A 608 -5.11 -26.42 -45.80
N THR A 609 -4.21 -25.54 -45.31
CA THR A 609 -3.91 -24.15 -45.76
C THR A 609 -4.97 -23.04 -45.72
N ILE A 610 -4.83 -22.18 -44.69
CA ILE A 610 -5.09 -20.74 -44.57
C ILE A 610 -5.85 -20.04 -45.74
N ARG A 611 -7.17 -19.83 -45.56
CA ARG A 611 -7.95 -18.69 -46.07
C ARG A 611 -9.18 -18.48 -45.16
N ALA A 612 -9.28 -17.36 -44.47
CA ALA A 612 -10.52 -16.98 -43.79
C ALA A 612 -11.45 -16.30 -44.81
N THR A 613 -12.55 -16.97 -45.18
CA THR A 613 -13.66 -16.36 -45.93
C THR A 613 -14.80 -16.08 -44.97
N ALA A 614 -15.16 -14.80 -44.78
CA ALA A 614 -16.43 -14.46 -44.15
C ALA A 614 -17.57 -14.77 -45.14
N LYS A 615 -18.46 -15.70 -44.79
CA LYS A 615 -19.72 -15.92 -45.50
C LYS A 615 -20.86 -15.42 -44.61
N HIS A 616 -21.55 -14.38 -45.06
CA HIS A 616 -22.83 -14.01 -44.49
C HIS A 616 -23.92 -14.95 -45.03
N SER A 617 -24.71 -15.53 -44.14
CA SER A 617 -26.01 -16.14 -44.46
C SER A 617 -27.08 -15.56 -43.53
N GLU A 618 -28.36 -15.74 -43.89
CA GLU A 618 -29.50 -15.27 -43.09
C GLU A 618 -29.63 -15.95 -41.69
N ALA A 619 -28.74 -16.90 -41.35
CA ALA A 619 -28.77 -17.68 -40.10
C ALA A 619 -27.51 -17.53 -39.21
N GLY A 620 -26.72 -16.46 -39.41
CA GLY A 620 -25.57 -16.13 -38.54
C GLY A 620 -24.26 -15.88 -39.28
N CYS A 621 -23.20 -15.61 -38.51
CA CYS A 621 -21.86 -15.29 -39.02
C CYS A 621 -20.85 -16.34 -38.55
N THR A 622 -20.15 -16.98 -39.50
CA THR A 622 -19.07 -17.95 -39.19
C THR A 622 -17.71 -17.27 -39.36
N LEU A 623 -16.87 -17.33 -38.31
CA LEU A 623 -15.51 -16.80 -38.32
C LEU A 623 -14.50 -17.96 -38.25
N SER A 624 -13.60 -18.03 -39.24
CA SER A 624 -12.55 -19.04 -39.33
C SER A 624 -11.17 -18.39 -39.24
N PRO A 625 -10.44 -18.45 -38.11
CA PRO A 625 -9.10 -17.91 -38.00
C PRO A 625 -8.09 -18.83 -38.69
N ALA A 626 -7.16 -18.26 -39.44
CA ALA A 626 -6.23 -19.02 -40.26
C ALA A 626 -4.81 -19.16 -39.67
N THR A 627 -4.55 -18.76 -38.42
CA THR A 627 -3.21 -18.86 -37.80
C THR A 627 -3.24 -19.18 -36.30
N THR A 628 -2.09 -19.59 -35.75
CA THR A 628 -1.85 -19.97 -34.34
C THR A 628 -1.56 -18.78 -33.41
N GLN A 629 -1.52 -17.55 -33.93
CA GLN A 629 -1.47 -16.33 -33.12
C GLN A 629 -2.91 -15.89 -32.76
N PRO A 630 -3.13 -15.24 -31.60
CA PRO A 630 -4.43 -14.67 -31.27
C PRO A 630 -4.83 -13.69 -32.38
N GLY A 631 -5.86 -14.04 -33.14
CA GLY A 631 -6.43 -13.17 -34.15
C GLY A 631 -7.46 -12.27 -33.48
N PHE A 632 -7.21 -10.95 -33.49
CA PHE A 632 -8.20 -9.96 -33.09
C PHE A 632 -9.09 -9.63 -34.29
N TYR A 633 -10.40 -9.78 -34.13
CA TYR A 633 -11.36 -9.30 -35.13
C TYR A 633 -12.01 -8.01 -34.64
N HIS A 634 -11.76 -6.90 -35.32
CA HIS A 634 -12.52 -5.66 -35.13
C HIS A 634 -13.71 -5.69 -36.11
N GLY A 635 -14.93 -5.67 -35.57
CA GLY A 635 -16.08 -5.23 -36.33
C GLY A 635 -16.44 -3.84 -35.82
N ASP A 636 -16.53 -2.84 -36.69
CA ASP A 636 -17.06 -1.52 -36.33
C ASP A 636 -18.57 -1.64 -36.14
N ILE A 637 -18.97 -2.24 -35.02
CA ILE A 637 -20.37 -2.26 -34.60
C ILE A 637 -20.56 -1.04 -33.70
N ALA A 638 -21.28 -0.05 -34.19
CA ALA A 638 -21.66 1.12 -33.41
C ALA A 638 -22.60 0.68 -32.26
N PHE A 639 -22.07 0.57 -31.04
CA PHE A 639 -22.84 0.18 -29.86
C PHE A 639 -23.29 1.40 -29.03
N PRO A 640 -24.47 1.31 -28.37
CA PRO A 640 -25.03 2.40 -27.58
C PRO A 640 -24.17 2.71 -26.35
N LYS A 641 -24.20 3.96 -25.88
CA LYS A 641 -23.44 4.48 -24.72
C LYS A 641 -23.76 3.80 -23.37
N ARG A 642 -24.73 2.88 -23.34
CA ARG A 642 -25.15 2.08 -22.19
C ARG A 642 -25.56 0.71 -22.70
N LEU A 643 -25.00 -0.34 -22.10
CA LEU A 643 -25.23 -1.74 -22.46
C LEU A 643 -26.04 -2.40 -21.36
N GLU A 644 -27.37 -2.33 -21.39
CA GLU A 644 -28.17 -2.86 -20.27
C GLU A 644 -28.12 -4.38 -20.18
N GLN A 645 -28.27 -5.07 -21.31
CA GLN A 645 -28.16 -6.51 -21.37
C GLN A 645 -27.73 -6.96 -22.78
N TRP A 646 -26.78 -7.87 -22.81
CA TRP A 646 -26.25 -8.52 -23.98
C TRP A 646 -26.31 -10.01 -23.78
N GLU A 647 -26.92 -10.72 -24.72
CA GLU A 647 -27.00 -12.17 -24.68
C GLU A 647 -26.36 -12.74 -25.92
N MET A 648 -25.41 -13.64 -25.71
CA MET A 648 -24.77 -14.38 -26.78
C MET A 648 -24.84 -15.86 -26.50
N THR A 649 -25.32 -16.60 -27.49
CA THR A 649 -25.34 -18.06 -27.47
C THR A 649 -24.21 -18.57 -28.35
N LEU A 650 -23.17 -19.12 -27.72
CA LEU A 650 -22.04 -19.74 -28.39
C LEU A 650 -22.34 -21.23 -28.57
N THR A 651 -22.43 -21.68 -29.82
CA THR A 651 -22.58 -23.11 -30.12
C THR A 651 -21.23 -23.64 -30.56
N PRO A 652 -20.57 -24.53 -29.79
CA PRO A 652 -19.35 -25.18 -30.25
C PRO A 652 -19.64 -25.94 -31.54
N SER A 653 -18.83 -25.73 -32.59
CA SER A 653 -18.99 -26.53 -33.81
C SER A 653 -18.63 -27.99 -33.51
N SER A 654 -19.46 -28.92 -33.98
CA SER A 654 -19.22 -30.36 -33.87
C SER A 654 -18.13 -30.79 -34.85
N GLY A 655 -16.87 -30.48 -34.55
CA GLY A 655 -15.73 -30.79 -35.40
C GLY A 655 -14.40 -30.85 -34.65
N LYS A 656 -13.39 -31.46 -35.27
CA LYS A 656 -12.06 -31.71 -34.70
C LYS A 656 -11.20 -30.47 -34.41
N ASN A 657 -11.63 -29.29 -34.87
CA ASN A 657 -10.92 -28.02 -34.68
C ASN A 657 -11.65 -27.15 -33.65
N ARG A 658 -11.74 -27.63 -32.40
CA ARG A 658 -12.24 -26.81 -31.29
C ARG A 658 -11.18 -25.75 -30.93
N PRO A 659 -11.54 -24.45 -30.84
CA PRO A 659 -10.61 -23.43 -30.35
C PRO A 659 -10.15 -23.79 -28.93
N SER A 660 -8.83 -23.82 -28.74
CA SER A 660 -8.23 -24.06 -27.43
C SER A 660 -8.64 -23.00 -26.41
N ARG A 661 -8.82 -21.76 -26.88
CA ARG A 661 -9.33 -20.63 -26.11
C ARG A 661 -10.26 -19.81 -26.98
N PHE A 662 -11.37 -19.36 -26.40
CA PHE A 662 -12.31 -18.47 -27.07
C PHE A 662 -12.96 -17.56 -26.04
N GLY A 663 -13.29 -16.35 -26.44
CA GLY A 663 -13.77 -15.38 -25.47
C GLY A 663 -14.13 -14.05 -26.08
N PHE A 664 -14.52 -13.16 -25.19
CA PHE A 664 -14.91 -11.80 -25.48
C PHE A 664 -13.90 -10.84 -24.88
N VAL A 665 -13.49 -9.84 -25.65
CA VAL A 665 -12.67 -8.74 -25.15
C VAL A 665 -13.51 -7.48 -25.05
N PHE A 666 -13.25 -6.73 -23.99
CA PHE A 666 -13.96 -5.51 -23.66
C PHE A 666 -12.98 -4.51 -23.07
N GLN A 667 -13.33 -3.23 -23.12
CA GLN A 667 -12.44 -2.18 -22.60
C GLN A 667 -11.07 -2.20 -23.28
N MET A 668 -11.03 -2.54 -24.57
CA MET A 668 -9.81 -2.51 -25.36
C MET A 668 -9.43 -1.05 -25.61
N THR A 669 -8.23 -0.67 -25.18
CA THR A 669 -7.62 0.62 -25.48
C THR A 669 -6.64 0.47 -26.65
N ASP A 670 -5.86 -0.61 -26.63
CA ASP A 670 -4.98 -1.08 -27.69
C ASP A 670 -4.78 -2.61 -27.56
N ASP A 671 -3.88 -3.19 -28.35
CA ASP A 671 -3.58 -4.63 -28.37
C ASP A 671 -2.77 -5.11 -27.16
N GLN A 672 -2.29 -4.20 -26.31
CA GLN A 672 -1.55 -4.47 -25.07
C GLN A 672 -2.37 -4.16 -23.82
N THR A 673 -3.55 -3.54 -23.96
CA THR A 673 -4.39 -3.07 -22.86
C THR A 673 -5.86 -3.35 -23.13
N TYR A 674 -6.38 -4.47 -22.62
CA TYR A 674 -7.77 -4.88 -22.79
C TYR A 674 -8.24 -5.80 -21.67
N SER A 675 -9.54 -5.78 -21.34
CA SER A 675 -10.15 -6.80 -20.49
C SER A 675 -10.67 -7.97 -21.33
N PHE A 676 -10.73 -9.16 -20.76
CA PHE A 676 -11.24 -10.34 -21.44
C PHE A 676 -12.07 -11.22 -20.51
N VAL A 677 -13.08 -11.87 -21.08
CA VAL A 677 -13.67 -13.10 -20.56
C VAL A 677 -13.31 -14.19 -21.54
N GLN A 678 -12.58 -15.20 -21.10
CA GLN A 678 -12.07 -16.25 -21.94
C GLN A 678 -12.41 -17.61 -21.36
N PHE A 679 -12.81 -18.52 -22.24
CA PHE A 679 -12.99 -19.94 -21.97
C PHE A 679 -11.82 -20.69 -22.58
N ASP A 680 -11.26 -21.60 -21.83
CA ASP A 680 -10.23 -22.52 -22.28
C ASP A 680 -10.85 -23.91 -22.41
N ALA A 681 -11.03 -24.34 -23.66
CA ALA A 681 -11.71 -25.60 -23.97
C ALA A 681 -10.90 -26.83 -23.55
N LYS A 682 -9.58 -26.69 -23.33
CA LYS A 682 -8.71 -27.80 -22.89
C LYS A 682 -8.79 -28.01 -21.39
N SER A 683 -8.79 -26.91 -20.64
CA SER A 683 -8.86 -26.93 -19.17
C SER A 683 -10.29 -26.88 -18.64
N GLN A 684 -11.29 -26.70 -19.51
CA GLN A 684 -12.70 -26.50 -19.12
C GLN A 684 -12.83 -25.42 -18.03
N ALA A 685 -12.02 -24.38 -18.17
CA ALA A 685 -11.97 -23.26 -17.26
C ALA A 685 -12.41 -21.99 -17.98
N TRP A 686 -13.01 -21.09 -17.22
CA TRP A 686 -13.14 -19.71 -17.66
C TRP A 686 -12.23 -18.83 -16.82
N SER A 687 -11.76 -17.76 -17.44
CA SER A 687 -10.97 -16.72 -16.82
C SER A 687 -11.49 -15.37 -17.30
N VAL A 688 -11.84 -14.52 -16.35
CA VAL A 688 -11.89 -13.09 -16.57
C VAL A 688 -10.51 -12.54 -16.24
N GLY A 689 -9.96 -11.76 -17.14
CA GLY A 689 -8.67 -11.14 -16.92
C GLY A 689 -8.57 -9.80 -17.61
N ARG A 690 -7.43 -9.17 -17.42
CA ARG A 690 -7.06 -7.94 -18.11
C ARG A 690 -5.62 -8.04 -18.53
N VAL A 691 -5.35 -7.65 -19.75
CA VAL A 691 -4.01 -7.36 -20.23
C VAL A 691 -3.74 -5.88 -19.95
N LEU A 692 -2.63 -5.59 -19.27
CA LEU A 692 -2.13 -4.25 -19.00
C LEU A 692 -0.68 -4.18 -19.48
N ASP A 693 -0.37 -3.31 -20.44
CA ASP A 693 0.97 -3.17 -21.03
C ASP A 693 1.58 -4.53 -21.51
N GLY A 694 0.73 -5.42 -22.03
CA GLY A 694 1.13 -6.74 -22.54
C GLY A 694 1.19 -7.85 -21.49
N GLU A 695 1.07 -7.50 -20.19
CA GLU A 695 1.02 -8.48 -19.10
C GLU A 695 -0.42 -8.92 -18.82
N THR A 696 -0.66 -10.22 -18.88
CA THR A 696 -1.97 -10.82 -18.62
C THR A 696 -2.17 -11.03 -17.12
N ARG A 697 -3.20 -10.39 -16.56
CA ARG A 697 -3.65 -10.57 -15.18
C ARG A 697 -5.02 -11.24 -15.15
N THR A 698 -5.10 -12.43 -14.58
CA THR A 698 -6.39 -13.06 -14.30
C THR A 698 -7.04 -12.36 -13.11
N LEU A 699 -8.22 -11.78 -13.32
CA LEU A 699 -9.02 -11.12 -12.28
C LEU A 699 -9.88 -12.14 -11.53
N ALA A 700 -10.40 -13.13 -12.26
CA ALA A 700 -11.10 -14.26 -11.70
C ALA A 700 -10.90 -15.44 -12.65
N SER A 701 -10.65 -16.62 -12.12
CA SER A 701 -10.73 -17.86 -12.88
C SER A 701 -11.38 -18.93 -12.03
N ARG A 702 -12.17 -19.79 -12.65
CA ARG A 702 -12.79 -20.91 -11.94
C ARG A 702 -12.65 -22.18 -12.76
N GLY A 703 -12.34 -23.28 -12.08
CA GLY A 703 -12.42 -24.63 -12.63
C GLY A 703 -13.84 -25.17 -12.61
N ILE A 704 -14.22 -25.84 -13.71
CA ILE A 704 -15.41 -26.65 -14.01
C ILE A 704 -16.76 -26.08 -13.52
N PRO A 705 -17.55 -25.41 -14.38
CA PRO A 705 -18.98 -25.69 -14.49
C PRO A 705 -19.19 -27.03 -15.22
N ASP A 706 -20.16 -27.84 -14.80
CA ASP A 706 -20.65 -29.00 -15.57
C ASP A 706 -20.93 -28.57 -17.02
N PHE A 707 -20.17 -29.08 -17.99
CA PHE A 707 -20.39 -28.79 -19.41
C PHE A 707 -21.23 -29.91 -20.04
N PRO A 708 -22.54 -29.75 -20.24
CA PRO A 708 -23.25 -30.54 -21.24
C PRO A 708 -22.83 -30.07 -22.64
N ASP A 709 -22.85 -30.96 -23.64
CA ASP A 709 -22.50 -30.72 -25.06
C ASP A 709 -23.48 -29.75 -25.80
N GLY A 710 -23.94 -28.68 -25.14
CA GLY A 710 -24.97 -27.77 -25.61
C GLY A 710 -24.53 -26.30 -25.76
N PRO A 711 -25.38 -25.47 -26.40
CA PRO A 711 -25.15 -24.03 -26.58
C PRO A 711 -24.92 -23.30 -25.26
N GLN A 712 -23.94 -22.39 -25.24
CA GLN A 712 -23.53 -21.64 -24.06
C GLN A 712 -24.05 -20.21 -24.12
N THR A 713 -24.91 -19.83 -23.17
CA THR A 713 -25.40 -18.46 -23.07
C THR A 713 -24.52 -17.65 -22.12
N ILE A 714 -23.88 -16.61 -22.66
CA ILE A 714 -23.21 -15.56 -21.89
C ILE A 714 -24.13 -14.35 -21.89
N LEU A 715 -24.52 -13.94 -20.70
CA LEU A 715 -25.25 -12.72 -20.47
C LEU A 715 -24.31 -11.67 -19.86
N LEU A 716 -24.17 -10.54 -20.52
CA LEU A 716 -23.46 -9.38 -20.00
C LEU A 716 -24.51 -8.32 -19.68
N SER A 717 -24.66 -7.94 -18.41
CA SER A 717 -25.57 -6.87 -18.03
C SER A 717 -24.83 -5.78 -17.27
N GLN A 718 -24.94 -4.53 -17.71
CA GLN A 718 -24.32 -3.44 -16.98
C GLN A 718 -25.08 -3.20 -15.67
N GLN A 719 -24.47 -3.56 -14.54
CA GLN A 719 -25.05 -3.40 -13.20
C GLN A 719 -24.97 -1.93 -12.74
N SER A 720 -23.93 -1.22 -13.15
CA SER A 720 -23.73 0.21 -12.86
C SER A 720 -22.84 0.88 -13.93
N SER A 721 -22.63 2.20 -13.82
CA SER A 721 -21.64 2.89 -14.66
C SER A 721 -20.22 2.31 -14.52
N THR A 722 -19.94 1.61 -13.42
CA THR A 722 -18.62 1.08 -13.07
C THR A 722 -18.61 -0.43 -12.87
N SER A 723 -19.65 -1.16 -13.30
CA SER A 723 -19.67 -2.63 -13.20
C SER A 723 -20.54 -3.31 -14.24
N LEU A 724 -20.05 -4.45 -14.71
CA LEU A 724 -20.67 -5.37 -15.65
C LEU A 724 -20.91 -6.70 -14.94
N SER A 725 -22.15 -7.11 -14.82
CA SER A 725 -22.48 -8.49 -14.48
C SER A 725 -22.21 -9.38 -15.68
N VAL A 726 -21.44 -10.44 -15.44
CA VAL A 726 -21.23 -11.54 -16.37
C VAL A 726 -21.97 -12.73 -15.78
N ARG A 727 -23.04 -13.16 -16.46
CA ARG A 727 -23.79 -14.36 -16.11
C ARG A 727 -23.57 -15.42 -17.17
N ILE A 728 -23.14 -16.61 -16.74
CA ILE A 728 -22.89 -17.74 -17.62
C ILE A 728 -23.92 -18.82 -17.27
N HIS A 729 -24.71 -19.28 -18.24
CA HIS A 729 -25.68 -20.38 -18.11
C HIS A 729 -26.70 -20.22 -16.97
N ALA A 730 -27.22 -19.00 -16.76
CA ALA A 730 -28.29 -18.64 -15.79
C ALA A 730 -28.04 -18.98 -14.30
N THR A 731 -26.95 -19.65 -13.94
CA THR A 731 -26.68 -20.17 -12.58
C THR A 731 -25.49 -19.49 -11.90
N MET A 732 -24.65 -18.77 -12.65
CA MET A 732 -23.49 -18.09 -12.11
C MET A 732 -23.45 -16.64 -12.58
N GLU A 733 -23.45 -15.70 -11.63
CA GLU A 733 -23.40 -14.25 -11.87
C GLU A 733 -22.21 -13.64 -11.12
N MET A 734 -21.41 -12.82 -11.80
CA MET A 734 -20.29 -12.09 -11.18
C MET A 734 -20.27 -10.64 -11.65
N SER A 735 -19.97 -9.70 -10.76
CA SER A 735 -19.71 -8.31 -11.15
C SER A 735 -18.23 -8.11 -11.46
N VAL A 736 -17.95 -7.63 -12.67
CA VAL A 736 -16.64 -7.19 -13.14
C VAL A 736 -16.63 -5.65 -13.16
N PRO A 737 -15.67 -4.98 -12.54
CA PRO A 737 -15.62 -3.52 -12.56
C PRO A 737 -15.38 -3.00 -13.98
N LEU A 738 -16.19 -2.02 -14.39
CA LEU A 738 -16.00 -1.27 -15.63
C LEU A 738 -15.14 -0.03 -15.32
N THR A 739 -13.92 0.05 -15.85
CA THR A 739 -13.00 1.16 -15.57
C THR A 739 -12.79 2.15 -16.73
N LEU A 740 -13.52 2.06 -17.86
CA LEU A 740 -13.33 2.94 -19.03
C LEU A 740 -14.66 3.39 -19.64
N ASP A 741 -14.80 4.70 -19.87
CA ASP A 741 -15.98 5.37 -20.46
C ASP A 741 -16.09 5.24 -22.00
N SER A 742 -15.19 4.54 -22.69
CA SER A 742 -15.27 4.40 -24.16
C SER A 742 -14.37 3.30 -24.75
N GLY A 743 -14.51 2.05 -24.30
CA GLY A 743 -13.79 0.93 -24.91
C GLY A 743 -14.50 0.34 -26.13
N SER A 744 -13.74 -0.03 -27.17
CA SER A 744 -14.21 -0.92 -28.22
C SER A 744 -14.30 -2.36 -27.70
N TRP A 745 -15.11 -3.17 -28.38
CA TRP A 745 -15.41 -4.56 -28.02
C TRP A 745 -15.01 -5.46 -29.19
N GLY A 746 -14.60 -6.69 -28.90
CA GLY A 746 -14.11 -7.60 -29.93
C GLY A 746 -14.11 -9.05 -29.47
N TRP A 747 -13.62 -9.93 -30.34
CA TRP A 747 -13.60 -11.38 -30.09
C TRP A 747 -12.16 -11.87 -30.12
N VAL A 748 -11.85 -12.85 -29.26
CA VAL A 748 -10.58 -13.57 -29.31
C VAL A 748 -10.86 -15.05 -29.50
N THR A 749 -10.21 -15.64 -30.49
CA THR A 749 -10.22 -17.08 -30.71
C THR A 749 -8.79 -17.56 -30.91
N GLN A 750 -8.46 -18.72 -30.34
CA GLN A 750 -7.16 -19.34 -30.49
C GLN A 750 -7.33 -20.81 -30.88
N GLY A 751 -7.17 -21.11 -32.17
CA GLY A 751 -7.01 -22.48 -32.69
C GLY A 751 -8.27 -23.27 -33.05
N GLY A 752 -9.26 -22.67 -33.74
CA GLY A 752 -10.44 -23.39 -34.25
C GLY A 752 -11.54 -22.45 -34.77
N ASP A 753 -12.57 -23.00 -35.42
CA ASP A 753 -13.71 -22.23 -35.97
C ASP A 753 -14.73 -21.89 -34.86
N LEU A 754 -15.24 -20.66 -34.86
CA LEU A 754 -16.31 -20.22 -33.94
C LEU A 754 -17.60 -19.96 -34.73
N HIS A 755 -18.68 -20.63 -34.31
CA HIS A 755 -20.03 -20.42 -34.85
C HIS A 755 -20.86 -19.59 -33.86
N ILE A 756 -21.28 -18.41 -34.29
CA ILE A 756 -22.19 -17.54 -33.53
C ILE A 756 -23.58 -17.73 -34.14
N SER A 757 -24.47 -18.39 -33.42
CA SER A 757 -25.82 -18.68 -33.91
C SER A 757 -26.76 -17.48 -33.78
N GLU A 758 -26.68 -16.72 -32.68
CA GLU A 758 -27.51 -15.51 -32.46
C GLU A 758 -26.82 -14.53 -31.48
N ALA A 759 -27.01 -13.23 -31.69
CA ALA A 759 -26.59 -12.16 -30.77
C ALA A 759 -27.70 -11.10 -30.68
N TRP A 760 -28.18 -10.81 -29.47
CA TRP A 760 -29.30 -9.88 -29.23
C TRP A 760 -28.90 -8.75 -28.25
N VAL A 761 -29.45 -7.55 -28.48
CA VAL A 761 -29.31 -6.38 -27.59
C VAL A 761 -30.70 -5.92 -27.19
N SER A 762 -31.01 -5.90 -25.89
CA SER A 762 -32.33 -5.46 -25.41
C SER A 762 -32.28 -4.04 -24.80
N PRO A 763 -33.26 -3.14 -25.09
CA PRO A 763 -33.47 -1.87 -24.39
C PRO A 763 -34.27 -2.03 -23.06
N PRO A 764 -34.42 -0.95 -22.25
CA PRO A 764 -34.74 -1.05 -20.81
C PRO A 764 -36.16 -1.45 -20.49
N ASP A 765 -36.34 -2.33 -19.48
CA ASP A 765 -37.47 -2.25 -18.56
C ASP A 765 -37.21 -2.85 -17.14
N CYS A 766 -37.51 -2.02 -16.15
CA CYS A 766 -37.67 -2.16 -14.69
C CYS A 766 -37.42 -3.49 -13.90
N LEU A 767 -36.67 -3.39 -12.79
CA LEU A 767 -37.08 -3.81 -11.43
C LEU A 767 -36.11 -3.32 -10.33
N ARG A 768 -36.67 -2.60 -9.35
CA ARG A 768 -36.03 -2.08 -8.13
C ARG A 768 -35.87 -3.21 -7.09
N ASN A 769 -34.73 -3.27 -6.41
CA ASN A 769 -34.58 -3.16 -4.94
C ASN A 769 -33.33 -3.87 -4.39
N GLY A 770 -32.62 -3.17 -3.49
CA GLY A 770 -31.98 -3.77 -2.33
C GLY A 770 -30.49 -4.09 -2.45
N TYR A 771 -29.62 -3.15 -2.06
CA TYR A 771 -28.58 -3.29 -1.03
C TYR A 771 -27.76 -1.99 -1.00
N ARG A 772 -28.15 -1.07 -0.12
CA ARG A 772 -27.24 -0.03 0.41
C ARG A 772 -26.61 -0.63 1.66
N SER A 773 -25.29 -0.67 1.73
CA SER A 773 -24.57 -0.83 2.99
C SER A 773 -23.90 0.50 3.31
N ASP A 774 -24.35 1.11 4.40
CA ASP A 774 -23.72 2.26 5.06
C ASP A 774 -22.52 1.78 5.90
N PRO A 775 -21.45 2.58 6.06
CA PRO A 775 -20.33 2.29 6.94
C PRO A 775 -20.46 3.03 8.29
N GLU A 776 -20.40 2.34 9.43
CA GLU A 776 -20.12 2.98 10.72
C GLU A 776 -19.06 2.23 11.56
N THR A 777 -17.94 2.94 11.72
CA THR A 777 -17.01 3.12 12.85
C THR A 777 -17.22 2.35 14.15
N LEU A 778 -16.11 1.86 14.74
CA LEU A 778 -16.13 1.29 16.09
C LEU A 778 -14.78 1.44 16.84
N PHE A 779 -14.31 2.66 17.12
CA PHE A 779 -13.45 2.96 18.27
C PHE A 779 -13.64 4.40 18.78
N ILE A 780 -14.19 4.55 19.99
CA ILE A 780 -14.02 5.75 20.82
C ILE A 780 -13.67 5.29 22.24
N PRO A 781 -12.49 5.63 22.79
CA PRO A 781 -12.24 5.54 24.22
C PRO A 781 -12.96 6.70 24.93
N GLY A 782 -13.59 6.40 26.06
CA GLY A 782 -14.52 7.31 26.72
C GLY A 782 -13.92 8.64 27.17
N GLU A 783 -14.68 9.71 26.91
CA GLU A 783 -14.68 10.94 27.71
C GLU A 783 -16.13 11.46 27.84
N LYS A 784 -16.39 12.09 29.00
CA LYS A 784 -17.70 12.50 29.50
C LYS A 784 -18.31 13.71 28.77
N ASP A 785 -19.64 13.73 28.80
CA ASP A 785 -20.55 14.88 28.70
C ASP A 785 -20.37 15.86 27.52
N ARG A 786 -21.24 15.74 26.52
CA ARG A 786 -21.88 16.86 25.80
C ARG A 786 -23.02 16.36 24.91
N THR A 787 -24.23 16.82 25.19
CA THR A 787 -25.43 16.66 24.33
C THR A 787 -25.39 17.63 23.15
N PRO A 788 -25.82 17.22 21.95
CA PRO A 788 -26.32 18.18 20.96
C PRO A 788 -27.75 17.86 20.50
N ASP A 789 -28.60 18.87 20.62
CA ASP A 789 -29.95 18.95 20.09
C ASP A 789 -29.98 19.04 18.54
N SER A 790 -30.88 18.25 17.96
CA SER A 790 -31.62 18.46 16.71
C SER A 790 -30.90 18.89 15.42
N LEU A 791 -30.84 17.97 14.45
CA LEU A 791 -30.78 18.28 13.01
C LEU A 791 -31.92 17.54 12.29
N ARG A 792 -32.87 18.33 11.76
CA ARG A 792 -34.07 17.88 11.02
C ARG A 792 -33.70 17.55 9.57
N LEU A 793 -34.03 16.34 9.11
CA LEU A 793 -34.08 15.99 7.68
C LEU A 793 -35.28 16.68 7.00
N VAL A 794 -35.04 17.39 5.91
CA VAL A 794 -36.07 17.82 4.95
C VAL A 794 -35.87 17.01 3.66
N ALA A 795 -36.85 16.18 3.33
CA ALA A 795 -36.93 15.44 2.09
C ALA A 795 -37.50 16.32 0.96
N ALA A 796 -36.87 16.35 -0.21
CA ALA A 796 -37.43 16.95 -1.42
C ALA A 796 -37.75 15.87 -2.46
N LYS A 797 -39.02 15.84 -2.86
CA LYS A 797 -39.60 15.02 -3.93
C LYS A 797 -39.20 15.54 -5.31
N ALA A 798 -39.02 14.61 -6.23
CA ALA A 798 -38.90 14.83 -7.67
C ALA A 798 -40.24 15.24 -8.29
N ASP A 799 -40.19 16.04 -9.36
CA ASP A 799 -41.19 16.03 -10.42
C ASP A 799 -40.58 16.41 -11.78
N ASP A 800 -40.92 15.61 -12.79
CA ASP A 800 -40.57 15.74 -14.21
C ASP A 800 -41.47 16.76 -14.92
N ARG A 801 -40.93 17.49 -15.92
CA ARG A 801 -41.48 17.57 -17.31
C ARG A 801 -40.82 18.63 -18.20
N ALA A 802 -40.41 18.15 -19.38
CA ALA A 802 -40.59 18.69 -20.73
C ALA A 802 -39.65 19.78 -21.33
N PHE A 803 -39.00 19.34 -22.41
CA PHE A 803 -38.36 20.09 -23.50
C PHE A 803 -39.33 21.03 -24.25
N THR A 804 -38.89 22.24 -24.69
CA THR A 804 -38.67 22.62 -26.12
C THR A 804 -38.25 24.11 -26.34
N ARG A 805 -37.27 24.29 -27.24
CA ARG A 805 -37.05 25.30 -28.32
C ARG A 805 -36.93 26.84 -28.10
N LEU A 806 -35.80 27.35 -28.64
CA LEU A 806 -35.57 28.52 -29.52
C LEU A 806 -35.61 29.98 -28.99
N GLY A 807 -34.40 30.59 -28.88
CA GLY A 807 -34.06 31.95 -29.39
C GLY A 807 -34.42 33.20 -28.57
N PRO A 808 -33.93 34.41 -28.95
CA PRO A 808 -32.73 35.06 -28.36
C PRO A 808 -32.92 36.51 -27.81
N ARG A 809 -31.83 37.09 -27.25
CA ARG A 809 -31.61 38.48 -26.71
C ARG A 809 -32.28 38.74 -25.33
N ALA A 810 -31.78 39.54 -24.39
CA ALA A 810 -30.88 40.70 -24.43
C ALA A 810 -30.12 40.88 -23.10
N SER A 811 -29.03 41.65 -23.18
CA SER A 811 -28.20 42.24 -22.12
C SER A 811 -28.97 43.09 -21.10
N LEU A 812 -28.44 43.19 -19.86
CA LEU A 812 -27.86 44.41 -19.28
C LEU A 812 -27.40 44.17 -17.83
N SER A 813 -26.17 44.63 -17.56
CA SER A 813 -25.51 44.83 -16.26
C SER A 813 -26.05 46.09 -15.56
N PRO A 814 -25.54 46.55 -14.39
CA PRO A 814 -24.11 46.77 -14.06
C PRO A 814 -23.46 45.69 -13.20
#